data_AF-A0A8T6P059-F1
#
_entry.id   AF-A0A8T6P059-F1
#
_cell.length_a   1.000
_cell.length_b   1.000
_cell.length_c   1.000
_cell.angle_alpha   90.00
_cell.angle_beta   90.00
_cell.angle_gamma   90.00
#
_symmetry.space_group_name_H-M   'P 1'
#
loop_
_entity.id
_entity.type
_entity.pdbx_description
1 polymer ?
#
loop_
_entity_poly.entity_id
_entity_poly.type
_entity_poly.pdbx_seq_one_letter_code
_entity_poly.pdbx_strand_id
1 'polypeptide(L)'
;MPDQLLKLRIFISSPGDVNNERMVAFKVIERLSLDPDIKHRAFLDIVAWDKGVPVVMEAPRTPQDVIEQRRATAQDCDIVVVIFWARMGTIMSPEHVKPENFQYDTVSDDDRTRYFSGTEWEYVHASLASQQKAHPKVVVYRRLAEPPGISLFASDEEIHERRLQFRRVQGFFTQFRDEDGAISGGYNMHETPADFEKVLEAHLKELIMDILENPPEEVRARPTSGDAQQSWYGSPFPGLRAFTERDAPIFFGRGYETDELIEKVKNNRFVVVVGASGAGKSSLVRAGLLPRLRANAISEEQDDGRDWFDPDKHWFVASKDWTIVKMKPGEIEKTEDPFDALYEALVRAFDDQPMVLGGRDTFTERLAQPVREIVALSRPDSLESISDEDRIERREQVIIHLREELAQLAASLLPEDKPWAEVLILIDQFEELFTLVNPVSRREFITLIEQAASSDRLRIVATLRADFYHYCVEYESLAQLLRKGSFTLAAPGPGALLEMIRKPARIAELTFSPNDLPESILIDTGEDVGALPLMAYLLDELYERCKDTGILSREVYDDLGQVQGAIGKRAEEAISELETESPTIVEALPDVFKELLEVDERNVPTRKRARMEQLNRSPEAAELVEALTNARLLVKDLQREVDPETGNTVDTEIVEVAHEALLRQWKRLTDWIELRQDDFRLRRQVENAAEAWAVSGKDPRAMWTHEQLVPFYGAMERFGDSIDHYDSPMSEFIEYEGDRILRELNDDHTNHMRRAEIGDRLWELGDTRFGVGVDEYKIPEIDWCPTPVPAGRVTLEDVDGEFEVQPFYIARYPITYTQFQAFVDAGRDGFMNPAYWEGFEDIMPWDHKSVNQTPANGNRPAEWVSWFQAIAFCRWLSEHLGYEVRLPTEWEWQQAATGGNADYLYPWGPDWDPNRTNSKEAPTGRLVAVGLYPAGASPCGALDMSGNVYEWCMNEFDNPHNVGLTGNAPRTTRGGAWYALGGAVPAEVVRATARLSDEPDSPQRQKARVGFRLVTDVNPFEG
;
A
#
# COMPACT_ATOMS: atom_id res chain seq x y z
N MET A 1 3.79 44.52 -31.57
CA MET A 1 2.70 43.58 -31.88
C MET A 1 3.38 42.23 -32.03
N PRO A 2 3.14 41.23 -31.17
CA PRO A 2 3.60 39.88 -31.46
C PRO A 2 2.88 39.39 -32.73
N ASP A 3 3.60 38.76 -33.66
CA ASP A 3 3.01 38.23 -34.89
C ASP A 3 1.89 37.25 -34.54
N GLN A 4 0.66 37.61 -34.90
CA GLN A 4 -0.51 36.78 -34.69
C GLN A 4 -0.38 35.53 -35.58
N LEU A 5 -0.43 34.34 -34.97
CA LEU A 5 -0.44 33.06 -35.70
C LEU A 5 -1.60 33.04 -36.71
N LEU A 6 -1.33 32.75 -37.98
CA LEU A 6 -2.38 32.66 -39.00
C LEU A 6 -3.06 31.29 -38.95
N LYS A 7 -4.39 31.23 -39.04
CA LYS A 7 -5.12 29.95 -39.10
C LYS A 7 -5.36 29.55 -40.55
N LEU A 8 -4.76 28.46 -41.01
CA LEU A 8 -4.90 27.90 -42.37
C LEU A 8 -5.80 26.67 -42.36
N ARG A 9 -6.80 26.61 -43.23
CA ARG A 9 -7.72 25.48 -43.43
C ARG A 9 -7.31 24.70 -44.68
N ILE A 10 -7.07 23.41 -44.50
CA ILE A 10 -6.69 22.48 -45.57
C ILE A 10 -7.82 21.47 -45.75
N PHE A 11 -8.45 21.46 -46.92
CA PHE A 11 -9.51 20.53 -47.28
C PHE A 11 -8.93 19.33 -48.02
N ILE A 12 -9.35 18.11 -47.66
CA ILE A 12 -8.97 16.88 -48.37
C ILE A 12 -10.19 16.27 -49.03
N SER A 13 -10.19 16.28 -50.37
CA SER A 13 -11.22 15.71 -51.22
C SER A 13 -10.70 14.46 -51.89
N SER A 14 -11.37 13.32 -51.66
CA SER A 14 -10.96 12.06 -52.26
C SER A 14 -12.13 11.07 -52.35
N PRO A 15 -12.24 10.26 -53.41
CA PRO A 15 -13.14 9.11 -53.42
C PRO A 15 -12.62 8.01 -52.48
N GLY A 16 -13.46 7.04 -52.15
CA GLY A 16 -13.15 6.02 -51.14
C GLY A 16 -12.04 5.01 -51.53
N ASP A 17 -11.61 4.99 -52.78
CA ASP A 17 -10.57 4.08 -53.28
C ASP A 17 -9.13 4.55 -53.02
N VAL A 18 -8.93 5.75 -52.45
CA VAL A 18 -7.63 6.34 -52.13
C VAL A 18 -7.48 6.68 -50.64
N ASN A 19 -8.02 5.82 -49.76
CA ASN A 19 -7.96 6.02 -48.31
C ASN A 19 -6.53 6.04 -47.75
N ASN A 20 -5.61 5.27 -48.34
CA ASN A 20 -4.21 5.25 -47.91
C ASN A 20 -3.54 6.61 -48.16
N GLU A 21 -3.74 7.19 -49.34
CA GLU A 21 -3.27 8.53 -49.68
C GLU A 21 -3.92 9.60 -48.79
N ARG A 22 -5.21 9.44 -48.46
CA ARG A 22 -5.91 10.33 -47.51
C ARG A 22 -5.26 10.30 -46.10
N MET A 23 -4.95 9.11 -45.58
CA MET A 23 -4.28 8.97 -44.28
C MET A 23 -2.86 9.55 -44.31
N VAL A 24 -2.12 9.31 -45.40
CA VAL A 24 -0.80 9.92 -45.62
C VAL A 24 -0.90 11.44 -45.59
N ALA A 25 -1.91 12.02 -46.23
CA ALA A 25 -2.11 13.47 -46.24
C ALA A 25 -2.36 14.05 -44.84
N PHE A 26 -3.14 13.36 -43.98
CA PHE A 26 -3.30 13.78 -42.58
C PHE A 26 -1.97 13.76 -41.81
N LYS A 27 -1.18 12.69 -41.94
CA LYS A 27 0.13 12.57 -41.29
C LYS A 27 1.11 13.66 -41.73
N VAL A 28 1.12 13.97 -43.03
CA VAL A 28 1.96 15.04 -43.60
C VAL A 28 1.57 16.40 -43.02
N ILE A 29 0.28 16.72 -42.94
CA ILE A 29 -0.19 17.99 -42.37
C ILE A 29 0.16 18.10 -40.88
N GLU A 30 0.00 17.03 -40.10
CA GLU A 30 0.41 17.01 -38.70
C GLU A 30 1.93 17.20 -38.53
N ARG A 31 2.75 16.54 -39.36
CA ARG A 31 4.21 16.74 -39.37
C ARG A 31 4.59 18.18 -39.69
N LEU A 32 3.97 18.78 -40.72
CA LEU A 32 4.21 20.17 -41.11
C LEU A 32 3.74 21.17 -40.04
N SER A 33 2.72 20.83 -39.23
CA SER A 33 2.30 21.68 -38.10
C SER A 33 3.35 21.80 -36.99
N LEU A 34 4.29 20.85 -36.93
CA LEU A 34 5.41 20.84 -35.98
C LEU A 34 6.70 21.40 -36.58
N ASP A 35 6.74 21.69 -37.89
CA ASP A 35 7.91 22.22 -38.58
C ASP A 35 8.31 23.59 -37.99
N PRO A 36 9.58 23.82 -37.62
CA PRO A 36 10.03 25.09 -37.05
C PRO A 36 9.70 26.33 -37.88
N ASP A 37 9.64 26.19 -39.21
CA ASP A 37 9.34 27.29 -40.14
C ASP A 37 7.85 27.68 -40.11
N ILE A 38 6.97 26.78 -39.66
CA ILE A 38 5.50 26.92 -39.71
C ILE A 38 4.90 27.06 -38.30
N LYS A 39 5.38 26.27 -37.32
CA LYS A 39 4.84 26.13 -35.95
C LYS A 39 4.62 27.46 -35.21
N HIS A 40 5.44 28.46 -35.49
CA HIS A 40 5.38 29.78 -34.85
C HIS A 40 4.66 30.84 -35.69
N ARG A 41 4.22 30.51 -36.91
CA ARG A 41 3.62 31.43 -37.88
C ARG A 41 2.21 31.06 -38.30
N ALA A 42 1.85 29.77 -38.31
CA ALA A 42 0.49 29.31 -38.62
C ALA A 42 0.04 28.09 -37.81
N PHE A 43 -1.28 27.98 -37.64
CA PHE A 43 -2.00 26.79 -37.21
C PHE A 43 -2.67 26.14 -38.41
N LEU A 44 -2.45 24.83 -38.63
CA LEU A 44 -3.03 24.06 -39.73
C LEU A 44 -4.29 23.32 -39.24
N ASP A 45 -5.45 23.67 -39.79
CA ASP A 45 -6.77 23.11 -39.48
C ASP A 45 -7.20 22.19 -40.63
N ILE A 46 -7.42 20.90 -40.35
CA ILE A 46 -7.80 19.92 -41.39
C ILE A 46 -9.32 19.86 -41.46
N VAL A 47 -9.87 20.20 -42.63
CA VAL A 47 -11.29 20.09 -42.92
C VAL A 47 -11.52 18.80 -43.70
N ALA A 48 -12.09 17.80 -43.02
CA ALA A 48 -12.47 16.51 -43.61
C ALA A 48 -13.83 16.05 -43.05
N TRP A 49 -14.60 15.33 -43.87
CA TRP A 49 -15.98 14.93 -43.58
C TRP A 49 -16.12 13.86 -42.48
N ASP A 50 -15.01 13.23 -42.05
CA ASP A 50 -14.90 12.11 -41.12
C ASP A 50 -14.37 12.48 -39.72
N LYS A 51 -13.84 13.70 -39.50
CA LYS A 51 -13.47 14.17 -38.16
C LYS A 51 -14.68 14.73 -37.41
N GLY A 52 -15.46 13.91 -36.72
CA GLY A 52 -16.52 14.36 -35.82
C GLY A 52 -17.45 13.24 -35.35
N VAL A 53 -17.92 13.35 -34.10
CA VAL A 53 -18.97 12.54 -33.46
C VAL A 53 -20.08 12.12 -34.45
N PRO A 54 -20.67 10.91 -34.36
CA PRO A 54 -21.68 10.44 -35.29
C PRO A 54 -22.79 11.46 -35.49
N VAL A 55 -22.98 11.91 -36.73
CA VAL A 55 -24.13 12.73 -37.10
C VAL A 55 -25.33 11.78 -37.14
N VAL A 56 -26.30 12.01 -36.25
CA VAL A 56 -27.58 11.27 -36.24
C VAL A 56 -28.26 11.50 -37.59
N MET A 57 -28.50 10.43 -38.34
CA MET A 57 -29.20 10.46 -39.62
C MET A 57 -30.71 10.45 -39.39
N GLU A 58 -31.41 11.47 -39.88
CA GLU A 58 -32.86 11.41 -40.13
C GLU A 58 -33.09 11.29 -41.64
N ALA A 59 -33.66 10.17 -42.11
CA ALA A 59 -34.07 10.02 -43.50
C ALA A 59 -35.30 10.92 -43.79
N PRO A 60 -35.40 11.61 -44.95
CA PRO A 60 -34.83 11.23 -46.24
C PRO A 60 -33.94 12.35 -46.86
N ARG A 61 -32.75 12.60 -46.31
CA ARG A 61 -31.80 13.57 -46.87
C ARG A 61 -30.44 12.93 -47.13
N THR A 62 -29.72 13.43 -48.14
CA THR A 62 -28.41 12.88 -48.51
C THR A 62 -27.32 13.33 -47.51
N PRO A 63 -26.20 12.59 -47.37
CA PRO A 63 -25.12 12.97 -46.45
C PRO A 63 -24.60 14.40 -46.64
N GLN A 64 -24.64 14.92 -47.87
CA GLN A 64 -24.15 16.25 -48.23
C GLN A 64 -25.12 17.37 -47.78
N ASP A 65 -26.44 17.15 -47.82
CA ASP A 65 -27.44 18.14 -47.37
C ASP A 65 -27.33 18.49 -45.88
N VAL A 66 -26.79 17.57 -45.07
CA VAL A 66 -26.55 17.74 -43.63
C VAL A 66 -25.21 18.42 -43.35
N ILE A 67 -24.23 18.27 -44.26
CA ILE A 67 -22.88 18.82 -44.16
C ILE A 67 -22.85 20.33 -44.45
N GLU A 68 -23.64 20.80 -45.43
CA GLU A 68 -23.72 22.22 -45.81
C GLU A 68 -24.22 23.15 -44.70
N GLN A 69 -24.89 22.62 -43.67
CA GLN A 69 -25.48 23.44 -42.61
C GLN A 69 -24.56 23.72 -41.41
N ARG A 70 -23.40 23.06 -41.25
CA ARG A 70 -22.59 23.15 -40.01
C ARG A 70 -21.06 23.14 -40.13
N ARG A 71 -20.45 23.09 -41.32
CA ARG A 71 -18.97 23.13 -41.49
C ARG A 71 -18.50 23.95 -42.70
N ALA A 72 -17.26 24.44 -42.66
CA ALA A 72 -16.62 25.14 -43.79
C ALA A 72 -16.52 24.22 -45.01
N THR A 73 -16.88 24.73 -46.19
CA THR A 73 -16.86 23.97 -47.45
C THR A 73 -15.51 24.08 -48.18
N ALA A 74 -15.28 23.29 -49.23
CA ALA A 74 -14.01 23.30 -49.98
C ALA A 74 -13.63 24.70 -50.51
N GLN A 75 -14.61 25.53 -50.87
CA GLN A 75 -14.45 26.92 -51.31
C GLN A 75 -14.09 27.90 -50.18
N ASP A 76 -14.33 27.54 -48.91
CA ASP A 76 -14.04 28.37 -47.72
C ASP A 76 -12.68 28.03 -47.09
N CYS A 77 -11.92 27.14 -47.72
CA CYS A 77 -10.61 26.69 -47.27
C CYS A 77 -9.48 27.46 -47.98
N ASP A 78 -8.26 27.33 -47.47
CA ASP A 78 -7.10 28.07 -48.01
C ASP A 78 -6.30 27.20 -48.99
N ILE A 79 -6.28 25.88 -48.76
CA ILE A 79 -5.69 24.86 -49.62
C ILE A 79 -6.71 23.72 -49.79
N VAL A 80 -6.85 23.22 -51.01
CA VAL A 80 -7.70 22.05 -51.33
C VAL A 80 -6.84 21.00 -52.02
N VAL A 81 -6.74 19.81 -51.41
CA VAL A 81 -6.04 18.65 -51.95
C VAL A 81 -7.07 17.68 -52.50
N VAL A 82 -7.02 17.40 -53.81
CA VAL A 82 -7.93 16.48 -54.50
C VAL A 82 -7.17 15.25 -54.96
N ILE A 83 -7.64 14.05 -54.65
CA ILE A 83 -6.93 12.79 -54.93
C ILE A 83 -7.85 11.84 -55.70
N PHE A 84 -7.40 11.30 -56.84
CA PHE A 84 -8.14 10.32 -57.65
C PHE A 84 -7.28 9.09 -58.01
N TRP A 85 -7.93 7.93 -58.15
CA TRP A 85 -7.32 6.71 -58.70
C TRP A 85 -8.18 6.05 -59.78
N ALA A 86 -9.10 5.16 -59.40
CA ALA A 86 -9.88 4.35 -60.35
C ALA A 86 -11.39 4.61 -60.27
N ARG A 87 -11.88 5.19 -59.18
CA ARG A 87 -13.28 5.53 -58.95
C ARG A 87 -13.53 7.03 -59.02
N MET A 88 -14.64 7.43 -59.63
CA MET A 88 -15.10 8.81 -59.62
C MET A 88 -15.84 9.11 -58.32
N GLY A 89 -16.77 8.24 -57.91
CA GLY A 89 -17.57 8.35 -56.69
C GLY A 89 -19.05 8.09 -56.95
N THR A 90 -19.90 8.44 -55.98
CA THR A 90 -21.36 8.29 -56.08
C THR A 90 -21.96 9.49 -56.81
N ILE A 91 -22.79 9.23 -57.82
CA ILE A 91 -23.45 10.27 -58.64
C ILE A 91 -24.29 11.17 -57.71
N MET A 92 -24.13 12.48 -57.86
CA MET A 92 -24.89 13.45 -57.08
C MET A 92 -26.33 13.58 -57.60
N SER A 93 -27.22 14.11 -56.74
CA SER A 93 -28.62 14.35 -57.11
C SER A 93 -28.73 15.17 -58.42
N PRO A 94 -29.70 14.86 -59.32
CA PRO A 94 -29.88 15.54 -60.61
C PRO A 94 -30.01 17.06 -60.56
N GLU A 95 -30.24 17.63 -59.38
CA GLU A 95 -30.41 19.06 -59.13
C GLU A 95 -29.10 19.86 -59.22
N HIS A 96 -27.94 19.18 -59.10
CA HIS A 96 -26.62 19.81 -59.18
C HIS A 96 -26.05 19.74 -60.61
N VAL A 97 -26.03 20.88 -61.30
CA VAL A 97 -25.59 21.01 -62.70
C VAL A 97 -24.20 21.62 -62.78
N LYS A 98 -23.34 21.05 -63.63
CA LYS A 98 -21.98 21.53 -63.92
C LYS A 98 -21.98 22.83 -64.74
N PRO A 99 -21.10 23.78 -64.42
CA PRO A 99 -20.80 24.92 -65.29
C PRO A 99 -20.31 24.47 -66.67
N GLU A 100 -20.64 25.22 -67.74
CA GLU A 100 -20.29 24.90 -69.13
C GLU A 100 -18.79 24.65 -69.36
N ASN A 101 -17.93 25.37 -68.63
CA ASN A 101 -16.47 25.28 -68.71
C ASN A 101 -15.85 24.08 -67.99
N PHE A 102 -16.65 23.26 -67.28
CA PHE A 102 -16.22 22.03 -66.60
C PHE A 102 -16.91 20.77 -67.15
N GLN A 103 -17.61 20.91 -68.29
CA GLN A 103 -18.20 19.77 -68.99
C GLN A 103 -17.12 19.08 -69.83
N TYR A 104 -17.02 17.76 -69.71
CA TYR A 104 -16.04 16.95 -70.43
C TYR A 104 -16.72 15.71 -71.03
N ASP A 105 -16.12 15.17 -72.10
CA ASP A 105 -16.66 14.00 -72.80
C ASP A 105 -16.65 12.77 -71.88
N THR A 106 -17.83 12.16 -71.74
CA THR A 106 -18.01 10.89 -71.05
C THR A 106 -18.76 9.90 -71.94
N VAL A 107 -19.05 8.70 -71.44
CA VAL A 107 -19.56 7.56 -72.23
C VAL A 107 -20.97 7.81 -72.82
N SER A 108 -21.71 8.84 -72.39
CA SER A 108 -22.98 9.27 -72.99
C SER A 108 -23.17 10.80 -72.98
N ASP A 109 -23.95 11.32 -73.94
CA ASP A 109 -24.22 12.77 -74.07
C ASP A 109 -25.20 13.31 -73.00
N ASP A 110 -26.04 12.45 -72.41
CA ASP A 110 -27.04 12.83 -71.39
C ASP A 110 -26.42 13.11 -69.99
N ASP A 111 -25.18 12.66 -69.77
CA ASP A 111 -24.51 12.67 -68.45
C ASP A 111 -23.54 13.85 -68.26
N ARG A 112 -23.23 14.62 -69.32
CA ARG A 112 -22.18 15.67 -69.30
C ARG A 112 -22.47 16.85 -68.38
N THR A 113 -23.74 17.09 -68.08
CA THR A 113 -24.20 18.27 -67.32
C THR A 113 -24.29 18.03 -65.82
N ARG A 114 -24.12 16.79 -65.32
CA ARG A 114 -24.28 16.45 -63.89
C ARG A 114 -22.96 16.12 -63.21
N TYR A 115 -22.87 16.39 -61.90
CA TYR A 115 -21.77 15.93 -61.07
C TYR A 115 -21.82 14.42 -60.83
N PHE A 116 -20.74 13.74 -61.18
CA PHE A 116 -20.59 12.29 -61.02
C PHE A 116 -20.11 11.89 -59.62
N SER A 117 -19.61 12.85 -58.83
CA SER A 117 -19.19 12.62 -57.45
C SER A 117 -19.15 13.90 -56.62
N GLY A 118 -19.23 13.74 -55.30
CA GLY A 118 -18.92 14.82 -54.37
C GLY A 118 -17.50 15.37 -54.52
N THR A 119 -16.51 14.52 -54.79
CA THR A 119 -15.11 14.93 -55.04
C THR A 119 -15.00 15.82 -56.28
N GLU A 120 -15.75 15.50 -57.34
CA GLU A 120 -15.82 16.34 -58.53
C GLU A 120 -16.41 17.72 -58.23
N TRP A 121 -17.52 17.73 -57.48
CA TRP A 121 -18.18 18.95 -57.08
C TRP A 121 -17.24 19.81 -56.22
N GLU A 122 -16.59 19.23 -55.22
CA GLU A 122 -15.61 19.92 -54.36
C GLU A 122 -14.46 20.51 -55.18
N TYR A 123 -13.93 19.79 -56.17
CA TYR A 123 -12.91 20.30 -57.10
C TYR A 123 -13.42 21.49 -57.92
N VAL A 124 -14.59 21.36 -58.58
CA VAL A 124 -15.12 22.42 -59.46
C VAL A 124 -15.40 23.69 -58.66
N HIS A 125 -16.02 23.56 -57.49
CA HIS A 125 -16.32 24.70 -56.62
C HIS A 125 -15.06 25.34 -56.04
N ALA A 126 -14.07 24.55 -55.62
CA ALA A 126 -12.77 25.08 -55.20
C ALA A 126 -12.02 25.77 -56.35
N SER A 127 -12.05 25.21 -57.57
CA SER A 127 -11.40 25.78 -58.75
C SER A 127 -12.06 27.09 -59.20
N LEU A 128 -13.39 27.17 -59.16
CA LEU A 128 -14.13 28.40 -59.46
C LEU A 128 -13.81 29.49 -58.43
N ALA A 129 -13.78 29.16 -57.14
CA ALA A 129 -13.40 30.08 -56.09
C ALA A 129 -11.95 30.57 -56.28
N SER A 130 -11.03 29.65 -56.60
CA SER A 130 -9.62 29.96 -56.89
C SER A 130 -9.46 30.95 -58.06
N GLN A 131 -10.23 30.79 -59.14
CA GLN A 131 -10.20 31.72 -60.28
C GLN A 131 -10.75 33.12 -59.95
N GLN A 132 -11.69 33.21 -59.02
CA GLN A 132 -12.33 34.48 -58.64
C GLN A 132 -11.56 35.23 -57.54
N LYS A 133 -11.01 34.52 -56.57
CA LYS A 133 -10.41 35.08 -55.34
C LYS A 133 -8.92 34.79 -55.17
N ALA A 134 -8.28 34.08 -56.11
CA ALA A 134 -6.92 33.53 -56.00
C ALA A 134 -6.73 32.46 -54.90
N HIS A 135 -7.79 32.08 -54.16
CA HIS A 135 -7.84 31.04 -53.14
C HIS A 135 -9.19 30.28 -53.19
N PRO A 136 -9.27 29.00 -52.76
CA PRO A 136 -8.18 28.15 -52.26
C PRO A 136 -7.10 27.85 -53.31
N LYS A 137 -5.89 27.50 -52.86
CA LYS A 137 -4.88 26.87 -53.73
C LYS A 137 -5.29 25.41 -53.95
N VAL A 138 -5.65 25.05 -55.18
CA VAL A 138 -6.15 23.70 -55.50
C VAL A 138 -5.01 22.85 -56.09
N VAL A 139 -4.78 21.67 -55.51
CA VAL A 139 -3.77 20.72 -55.98
C VAL A 139 -4.43 19.38 -56.23
N VAL A 140 -4.27 18.84 -57.44
CA VAL A 140 -4.89 17.58 -57.86
C VAL A 140 -3.82 16.50 -57.98
N TYR A 141 -4.12 15.30 -57.48
CA TYR A 141 -3.24 14.12 -57.52
C TYR A 141 -3.96 12.94 -58.18
N ARG A 142 -3.21 12.20 -59.01
CA ARG A 142 -3.68 11.02 -59.72
C ARG A 142 -2.74 9.83 -59.49
N ARG A 143 -3.29 8.71 -59.04
CA ARG A 143 -2.55 7.45 -58.96
C ARG A 143 -2.52 6.74 -60.32
N LEU A 144 -1.34 6.28 -60.74
CA LEU A 144 -1.14 5.61 -62.04
C LEU A 144 -1.06 4.09 -61.97
N ALA A 145 -0.89 3.51 -60.77
CA ALA A 145 -0.88 2.07 -60.60
C ALA A 145 -2.18 1.44 -61.15
N GLU A 146 -2.08 0.27 -61.78
CA GLU A 146 -3.28 -0.45 -62.22
C GLU A 146 -4.15 -0.80 -61.00
N PRO A 147 -5.47 -0.55 -61.06
CA PRO A 147 -6.37 -1.00 -60.00
C PRO A 147 -6.35 -2.52 -59.90
N PRO A 148 -6.49 -3.09 -58.68
CA PRO A 148 -6.45 -4.53 -58.47
C PRO A 148 -7.48 -5.24 -59.37
N GLY A 149 -7.09 -6.41 -59.87
CA GLY A 149 -7.86 -7.19 -60.84
C GLY A 149 -9.27 -7.50 -60.35
N ILE A 150 -10.23 -7.53 -61.29
CA ILE A 150 -11.62 -7.88 -60.98
C ILE A 150 -11.68 -9.37 -60.60
N SER A 151 -12.42 -9.70 -59.53
CA SER A 151 -12.69 -11.08 -59.14
C SER A 151 -13.26 -11.88 -60.31
N LEU A 152 -12.85 -13.14 -60.48
CA LEU A 152 -13.43 -14.07 -61.47
C LEU A 152 -14.92 -14.35 -61.23
N PHE A 153 -15.45 -13.94 -60.07
CA PHE A 153 -16.84 -14.11 -59.65
C PHE A 153 -17.68 -12.82 -59.72
N ALA A 154 -17.13 -11.71 -60.20
CA ALA A 154 -17.88 -10.46 -60.38
C ALA A 154 -18.96 -10.62 -61.47
N SER A 155 -20.14 -10.07 -61.24
CA SER A 155 -21.24 -10.02 -62.21
C SER A 155 -20.90 -9.12 -63.41
N ASP A 156 -21.57 -9.36 -64.55
CA ASP A 156 -21.43 -8.51 -65.74
C ASP A 156 -21.81 -7.05 -65.45
N GLU A 157 -22.70 -6.81 -64.49
CA GLU A 157 -23.15 -5.49 -64.06
C GLU A 157 -22.07 -4.77 -63.22
N GLU A 158 -21.41 -5.48 -62.30
CA GLU A 158 -20.25 -4.96 -61.54
C GLU A 158 -19.06 -4.64 -62.46
N ILE A 159 -18.76 -5.51 -63.44
CA ILE A 159 -17.73 -5.26 -64.45
C ILE A 159 -18.08 -4.01 -65.28
N HIS A 160 -19.36 -3.83 -65.61
CA HIS A 160 -19.83 -2.67 -66.36
C HIS A 160 -19.69 -1.38 -65.55
N GLU A 161 -20.11 -1.36 -64.29
CA GLU A 161 -20.02 -0.20 -63.40
C GLU A 161 -18.56 0.19 -63.12
N ARG A 162 -17.68 -0.79 -62.85
CA ARG A 162 -16.22 -0.58 -62.72
C ARG A 162 -15.63 0.12 -63.93
N ARG A 163 -15.94 -0.39 -65.13
CA ARG A 163 -15.49 0.21 -66.40
C ARG A 163 -16.11 1.59 -66.63
N LEU A 164 -17.30 1.85 -66.11
CA LEU A 164 -17.95 3.15 -66.23
C LEU A 164 -17.30 4.19 -65.30
N GLN A 165 -17.07 3.85 -64.02
CA GLN A 165 -16.36 4.68 -63.04
C GLN A 165 -14.95 5.03 -63.51
N PHE A 166 -14.19 4.03 -63.99
CA PHE A 166 -12.85 4.25 -64.52
C PHE A 166 -12.86 5.15 -65.77
N ARG A 167 -13.82 4.95 -66.69
CA ARG A 167 -13.99 5.84 -67.85
C ARG A 167 -14.39 7.27 -67.45
N ARG A 168 -15.17 7.45 -66.37
CA ARG A 168 -15.52 8.78 -65.84
C ARG A 168 -14.30 9.50 -65.25
N VAL A 169 -13.44 8.80 -64.52
CA VAL A 169 -12.15 9.36 -64.05
C VAL A 169 -11.27 9.73 -65.26
N GLN A 170 -11.20 8.86 -66.27
CA GLN A 170 -10.46 9.19 -67.50
C GLN A 170 -11.02 10.44 -68.18
N GLY A 171 -12.35 10.54 -68.31
CA GLY A 171 -13.06 11.73 -68.81
C GLY A 171 -12.74 12.98 -68.00
N PHE A 172 -12.79 12.91 -66.66
CA PHE A 172 -12.44 14.03 -65.78
C PHE A 172 -11.04 14.55 -66.05
N PHE A 173 -10.05 13.68 -66.28
CA PHE A 173 -8.69 14.11 -66.57
C PHE A 173 -8.46 14.62 -68.00
N THR A 174 -9.44 14.51 -68.91
CA THR A 174 -9.32 15.11 -70.26
C THR A 174 -9.37 16.63 -70.22
N GLN A 175 -10.08 17.22 -69.25
CA GLN A 175 -10.18 18.69 -69.10
C GLN A 175 -8.84 19.36 -68.76
N PHE A 176 -7.84 18.59 -68.30
CA PHE A 176 -6.50 19.08 -68.00
C PHE A 176 -5.54 18.98 -69.21
N ARG A 177 -6.07 18.73 -70.41
CA ARG A 177 -5.29 18.63 -71.66
C ARG A 177 -5.76 19.67 -72.69
N ASP A 178 -4.84 20.22 -73.48
CA ASP A 178 -5.14 21.09 -74.61
C ASP A 178 -5.53 20.30 -75.88
N GLU A 179 -5.89 21.01 -76.97
CA GLU A 179 -6.28 20.43 -78.27
C GLU A 179 -5.18 19.55 -78.90
N ASP A 180 -3.91 19.73 -78.50
CA ASP A 180 -2.75 18.94 -78.94
C ASP A 180 -2.42 17.76 -77.98
N GLY A 181 -3.20 17.61 -76.90
CA GLY A 181 -3.06 16.53 -75.91
C GLY A 181 -1.98 16.77 -74.84
N ALA A 182 -1.37 17.95 -74.80
CA ALA A 182 -0.43 18.37 -73.77
C ALA A 182 -1.16 18.87 -72.52
N ILE A 183 -0.56 18.68 -71.35
CA ILE A 183 -1.19 18.98 -70.05
C ILE A 183 -1.28 20.50 -69.88
N SER A 184 -2.49 21.05 -69.92
CA SER A 184 -2.77 22.49 -69.79
C SER A 184 -3.09 22.94 -68.36
N GLY A 185 -3.37 21.98 -67.46
CA GLY A 185 -3.59 22.20 -66.02
C GLY A 185 -2.79 21.19 -65.18
N GLY A 186 -1.97 21.68 -64.25
CA GLY A 186 -1.04 20.85 -63.49
C GLY A 186 -1.73 19.97 -62.45
N TYR A 187 -1.94 18.69 -62.77
CA TYR A 187 -2.17 17.64 -61.77
C TYR A 187 -0.89 16.81 -61.58
N ASN A 188 -0.71 16.27 -60.38
CA ASN A 188 0.46 15.51 -59.98
C ASN A 188 0.18 14.01 -60.08
N MET A 189 1.19 13.24 -60.47
CA MET A 189 1.08 11.80 -60.64
C MET A 189 1.95 11.06 -59.63
N HIS A 190 1.46 9.94 -59.13
CA HIS A 190 2.22 9.06 -58.24
C HIS A 190 1.88 7.58 -58.51
N GLU A 191 2.80 6.67 -58.20
CA GLU A 191 2.58 5.23 -58.33
C GLU A 191 2.19 4.60 -56.99
N THR A 192 2.83 5.04 -55.91
CA THR A 192 2.63 4.49 -54.56
C THR A 192 2.26 5.57 -53.53
N PRO A 193 1.61 5.20 -52.40
CA PRO A 193 1.36 6.13 -51.30
C PRO A 193 2.63 6.77 -50.70
N ALA A 194 3.77 6.07 -50.77
CA ALA A 194 5.05 6.60 -50.27
C ALA A 194 5.64 7.68 -51.19
N ASP A 195 5.45 7.55 -52.51
CA ASP A 195 5.81 8.60 -53.46
C ASP A 195 4.89 9.81 -53.30
N PHE A 196 3.60 9.54 -53.07
CA PHE A 196 2.61 10.57 -52.76
C PHE A 196 2.98 11.36 -51.50
N GLU A 197 3.42 10.72 -50.41
CA GLU A 197 3.84 11.37 -49.17
C GLU A 197 4.89 12.45 -49.42
N LYS A 198 5.97 12.10 -50.14
CA LYS A 198 7.09 13.01 -50.41
C LYS A 198 6.68 14.20 -51.28
N VAL A 199 5.90 13.93 -52.32
CA VAL A 199 5.45 14.97 -53.25
C VAL A 199 4.44 15.91 -52.58
N LEU A 200 3.51 15.35 -51.79
CA LEU A 200 2.54 16.12 -51.04
C LEU A 200 3.21 17.00 -49.98
N GLU A 201 4.17 16.47 -49.22
CA GLU A 201 4.89 17.22 -48.18
C GLU A 201 5.62 18.43 -48.77
N ALA A 202 6.32 18.25 -49.89
CA ALA A 202 7.01 19.33 -50.59
C ALA A 202 6.02 20.40 -51.09
N HIS A 203 4.94 20.01 -51.77
CA HIS A 203 3.94 20.94 -52.30
C HIS A 203 3.18 21.68 -51.20
N LEU A 204 2.75 20.98 -50.14
CA LEU A 204 2.06 21.62 -49.02
C LEU A 204 2.97 22.60 -48.29
N LYS A 205 4.25 22.25 -48.06
CA LYS A 205 5.21 23.17 -47.45
C LYS A 205 5.39 24.43 -48.30
N GLU A 206 5.55 24.29 -49.62
CA GLU A 206 5.65 25.44 -50.54
C GLU A 206 4.40 26.32 -50.50
N LEU A 207 3.20 25.74 -50.60
CA LEU A 207 1.94 26.48 -50.59
C LEU A 207 1.68 27.18 -49.25
N ILE A 208 1.99 26.52 -48.13
CA ILE A 208 1.86 27.11 -46.80
C ILE A 208 2.82 28.30 -46.67
N MET A 209 4.06 28.16 -47.13
CA MET A 209 5.05 29.24 -47.08
C MET A 209 4.66 30.43 -47.98
N ASP A 210 4.13 30.19 -49.19
CA ASP A 210 3.58 31.24 -50.07
C ASP A 210 2.46 32.03 -49.37
N ILE A 211 1.52 31.32 -48.74
CA ILE A 211 0.43 31.96 -47.98
C ILE A 211 0.96 32.70 -46.74
N LEU A 212 1.98 32.18 -46.07
CA LEU A 212 2.60 32.82 -44.91
C LEU A 212 3.40 34.09 -45.26
N GLU A 213 3.96 34.15 -46.46
CA GLU A 213 4.67 35.34 -46.97
C GLU A 213 3.70 36.41 -47.46
N ASN A 214 2.60 36.01 -48.11
CA ASN A 214 1.58 36.90 -48.63
C ASN A 214 0.17 36.50 -48.16
N PRO A 215 -0.17 36.66 -46.87
CA PRO A 215 -1.43 36.15 -46.35
C PRO A 215 -2.63 36.92 -46.90
N PRO A 216 -3.64 36.24 -47.47
CA PRO A 216 -4.88 36.87 -47.94
C PRO A 216 -5.62 37.61 -46.83
N GLU A 217 -6.39 38.66 -47.18
CA GLU A 217 -7.18 39.41 -46.19
C GLU A 217 -8.12 38.51 -45.38
N GLU A 218 -8.74 37.50 -46.00
CA GLU A 218 -9.62 36.53 -45.35
C GLU A 218 -8.89 35.64 -44.31
N VAL A 219 -7.60 35.36 -44.53
CA VAL A 219 -6.73 34.62 -43.59
C VAL A 219 -6.24 35.55 -42.46
N ARG A 220 -5.92 36.82 -42.77
CA ARG A 220 -5.51 37.84 -41.77
C ARG A 220 -6.66 38.26 -40.85
N ALA A 221 -7.87 38.36 -41.39
CA ALA A 221 -9.08 38.76 -40.66
C ALA A 221 -9.70 37.61 -39.86
N ARG A 222 -9.19 36.37 -40.04
CA ARG A 222 -9.69 35.20 -39.32
C ARG A 222 -9.27 35.29 -37.85
N PRO A 223 -10.22 35.41 -36.90
CA PRO A 223 -9.87 35.44 -35.49
C PRO A 223 -9.12 34.16 -35.13
N THR A 224 -8.01 34.30 -34.39
CA THR A 224 -7.22 33.19 -33.86
C THR A 224 -7.95 32.38 -32.78
N SER A 225 -9.16 32.80 -32.41
CA SER A 225 -10.00 32.25 -31.33
C SER A 225 -11.40 31.89 -31.85
N GLY A 226 -11.75 30.59 -31.79
CA GLY A 226 -13.10 29.97 -31.96
C GLY A 226 -13.52 29.66 -33.41
N ASP A 227 -14.01 28.49 -33.84
CA ASP A 227 -14.45 27.20 -33.25
C ASP A 227 -14.19 26.12 -34.33
N ALA A 228 -13.63 24.94 -34.07
CA ALA A 228 -14.19 23.86 -33.26
C ALA A 228 -13.14 23.17 -32.38
N GLN A 229 -12.58 23.90 -31.42
CA GLN A 229 -12.11 23.25 -30.20
C GLN A 229 -13.35 23.07 -29.33
N GLN A 230 -13.69 21.83 -28.98
CA GLN A 230 -14.61 21.61 -27.88
C GLN A 230 -14.02 22.33 -26.67
N SER A 231 -14.63 23.44 -26.25
CA SER A 231 -14.32 24.05 -24.96
C SER A 231 -14.62 22.99 -23.90
N TRP A 232 -13.59 22.63 -23.14
CA TRP A 232 -13.77 21.66 -22.06
C TRP A 232 -14.45 22.38 -20.89
N TYR A 233 -15.67 21.96 -20.57
CA TYR A 233 -16.40 22.48 -19.43
C TYR A 233 -16.05 21.66 -18.18
N GLY A 234 -15.28 22.26 -17.27
CA GLY A 234 -14.84 21.64 -16.01
C GLY A 234 -13.33 21.66 -15.84
N SER A 235 -12.83 21.04 -14.76
CA SER A 235 -11.38 20.94 -14.52
C SER A 235 -10.71 20.17 -15.66
N PRO A 236 -9.69 20.74 -16.34
CA PRO A 236 -8.88 20.01 -17.30
C PRO A 236 -7.82 19.12 -16.62
N PHE A 237 -7.67 19.24 -15.30
CA PHE A 237 -6.75 18.45 -14.50
C PHE A 237 -7.56 17.54 -13.61
N PRO A 238 -7.61 16.23 -13.87
CA PRO A 238 -8.51 15.33 -13.14
C PRO A 238 -8.09 15.06 -11.68
N GLY A 239 -7.04 15.72 -11.20
CA GLY A 239 -6.43 15.43 -9.91
C GLY A 239 -5.88 14.00 -9.91
N LEU A 240 -6.30 13.21 -8.93
CA LEU A 240 -5.71 11.91 -8.66
C LEU A 240 -6.49 10.77 -9.29
N ARG A 241 -7.71 10.98 -9.75
CA ARG A 241 -8.41 9.94 -10.50
C ARG A 241 -7.62 9.61 -11.78
N ALA A 242 -7.66 8.35 -12.21
CA ALA A 242 -7.14 8.02 -13.53
C ALA A 242 -7.98 8.72 -14.61
N PHE A 243 -7.34 9.15 -15.70
CA PHE A 243 -8.07 9.65 -16.85
C PHE A 243 -8.98 8.54 -17.40
N THR A 244 -10.18 8.91 -17.82
CA THR A 244 -11.18 8.04 -18.43
C THR A 244 -11.30 8.30 -19.93
N GLU A 245 -12.07 7.49 -20.64
CA GLU A 245 -12.31 7.67 -22.07
C GLU A 245 -12.91 9.04 -22.41
N ARG A 246 -13.72 9.62 -21.51
CA ARG A 246 -14.31 10.96 -21.68
C ARG A 246 -13.26 12.07 -21.61
N ASP A 247 -12.15 11.82 -20.91
CA ASP A 247 -11.08 12.80 -20.71
C ASP A 247 -10.05 12.77 -21.87
N ALA A 248 -10.27 11.97 -22.92
CA ALA A 248 -9.38 11.91 -24.08
C ALA A 248 -9.04 13.28 -24.71
N PRO A 249 -9.97 14.25 -24.80
CA PRO A 249 -9.65 15.58 -25.34
C PRO A 249 -8.64 16.38 -24.51
N ILE A 250 -8.51 16.06 -23.22
CA ILE A 250 -7.59 16.70 -22.27
C ILE A 250 -6.38 15.82 -21.91
N PHE A 251 -6.20 14.68 -22.59
CA PHE A 251 -5.10 13.74 -22.34
C PHE A 251 -3.92 14.00 -23.29
N PHE A 252 -2.82 14.56 -22.77
CA PHE A 252 -1.62 14.95 -23.56
C PHE A 252 -0.32 14.36 -23.02
N GLY A 253 0.77 14.53 -23.76
CA GLY A 253 2.12 14.11 -23.37
C GLY A 253 2.41 12.62 -23.51
N ARG A 254 1.42 11.79 -23.87
CA ARG A 254 1.57 10.33 -24.09
C ARG A 254 1.17 9.87 -25.50
N GLY A 255 1.25 10.78 -26.48
CA GLY A 255 0.83 10.50 -27.85
C GLY A 255 1.57 9.32 -28.46
N TYR A 256 2.91 9.36 -28.39
CA TYR A 256 3.81 8.34 -28.93
C TYR A 256 3.60 6.97 -28.27
N GLU A 257 3.59 6.92 -26.93
CA GLU A 257 3.38 5.68 -26.19
C GLU A 257 2.01 5.06 -26.47
N THR A 258 1.00 5.89 -26.74
CA THR A 258 -0.31 5.37 -27.14
C THR A 258 -0.28 4.75 -28.54
N ASP A 259 0.42 5.39 -29.49
CA ASP A 259 0.52 4.87 -30.86
C ASP A 259 1.30 3.54 -30.88
N GLU A 260 2.39 3.44 -30.11
CA GLU A 260 3.10 2.18 -29.92
C GLU A 260 2.24 1.11 -29.23
N LEU A 261 1.47 1.49 -28.20
CA LEU A 261 0.55 0.58 -27.52
C LEU A 261 -0.52 0.06 -28.49
N ILE A 262 -1.05 0.90 -29.38
CA ILE A 262 -2.01 0.48 -30.42
C ILE A 262 -1.39 -0.53 -31.36
N GLU A 263 -0.18 -0.30 -31.86
CA GLU A 263 0.52 -1.26 -32.71
C GLU A 263 0.80 -2.57 -31.96
N LYS A 264 1.13 -2.49 -30.66
CA LYS A 264 1.31 -3.69 -29.84
C LYS A 264 0.01 -4.47 -29.69
N VAL A 265 -1.10 -3.79 -29.40
CA VAL A 265 -2.44 -4.35 -29.26
C VAL A 265 -2.94 -4.90 -30.59
N LYS A 266 -2.61 -4.27 -31.73
CA LYS A 266 -2.94 -4.76 -33.07
C LYS A 266 -2.30 -6.11 -33.35
N ASN A 267 -1.02 -6.27 -32.99
CA ASN A 267 -0.24 -7.45 -33.31
C ASN A 267 -0.35 -8.60 -32.28
N ASN A 268 -0.96 -8.36 -31.11
CA ASN A 268 -1.04 -9.34 -30.03
C ASN A 268 -2.45 -9.41 -29.44
N ARG A 269 -2.91 -10.61 -29.10
CA ARG A 269 -4.21 -10.82 -28.43
C ARG A 269 -4.16 -10.53 -26.92
N PHE A 270 -2.97 -10.60 -26.33
CA PHE A 270 -2.73 -10.25 -24.93
C PHE A 270 -1.62 -9.21 -24.87
N VAL A 271 -1.87 -8.08 -24.21
CA VAL A 271 -0.88 -7.03 -23.98
C VAL A 271 -0.87 -6.60 -22.52
N VAL A 272 0.30 -6.47 -21.92
CA VAL A 272 0.46 -5.96 -20.54
C VAL A 272 1.26 -4.69 -20.54
N VAL A 273 0.67 -3.61 -20.03
CA VAL A 273 1.32 -2.32 -19.78
C VAL A 273 2.00 -2.37 -18.42
N VAL A 274 3.33 -2.48 -18.41
CA VAL A 274 4.17 -2.67 -17.23
C VAL A 274 4.86 -1.36 -16.86
N GLY A 275 4.79 -0.94 -15.60
CA GLY A 275 5.50 0.27 -15.14
C GLY A 275 5.32 0.55 -13.64
N ALA A 276 6.12 1.48 -13.11
CA ALA A 276 6.07 1.87 -11.70
C ALA A 276 4.68 2.36 -11.25
N SER A 277 4.40 2.34 -9.94
CA SER A 277 3.20 2.96 -9.40
C SER A 277 3.17 4.47 -9.74
N GLY A 278 2.00 5.00 -10.08
CA GLY A 278 1.87 6.42 -10.47
C GLY A 278 2.39 6.80 -11.87
N ALA A 279 2.97 5.89 -12.67
CA ALA A 279 3.48 6.20 -14.02
C ALA A 279 2.39 6.55 -15.06
N GLY A 280 1.10 6.37 -14.72
CA GLY A 280 -0.04 6.67 -15.59
C GLY A 280 -0.58 5.49 -16.42
N LYS A 281 -0.27 4.23 -16.06
CA LYS A 281 -0.68 3.02 -16.79
C LYS A 281 -2.19 2.99 -17.12
N SER A 282 -3.04 3.12 -16.09
CA SER A 282 -4.50 3.11 -16.25
C SER A 282 -5.00 4.28 -17.11
N SER A 283 -4.36 5.45 -17.00
CA SER A 283 -4.71 6.63 -17.80
C SER A 283 -4.33 6.45 -19.28
N LEU A 284 -3.15 5.89 -19.56
CA LEU A 284 -2.71 5.57 -20.92
C LEU A 284 -3.68 4.62 -21.61
N VAL A 285 -4.13 3.59 -20.91
CA VAL A 285 -5.09 2.63 -21.50
C VAL A 285 -6.47 3.26 -21.66
N ARG A 286 -7.01 3.89 -20.62
CA ARG A 286 -8.39 4.38 -20.62
C ARG A 286 -8.62 5.63 -21.48
N ALA A 287 -7.70 6.59 -21.46
CA ALA A 287 -7.83 7.85 -22.19
C ALA A 287 -6.95 7.94 -23.44
N GLY A 288 -5.92 7.10 -23.56
CA GLY A 288 -5.11 6.97 -24.76
C GLY A 288 -5.66 5.88 -25.70
N LEU A 289 -5.64 4.62 -25.26
CA LEU A 289 -5.94 3.46 -26.11
C LEU A 289 -7.43 3.38 -26.47
N LEU A 290 -8.34 3.34 -25.49
CA LEU A 290 -9.77 3.09 -25.75
C LEU A 290 -10.42 4.06 -26.75
N PRO A 291 -10.24 5.40 -26.63
CA PRO A 291 -10.84 6.34 -27.59
C PRO A 291 -10.31 6.15 -29.01
N ARG A 292 -9.02 5.82 -29.16
CA ARG A 292 -8.40 5.55 -30.46
C ARG A 292 -8.89 4.22 -31.06
N LEU A 293 -9.15 3.20 -30.23
CA LEU A 293 -9.79 1.97 -30.69
C LEU A 293 -11.22 2.23 -31.18
N ARG A 294 -12.01 3.02 -30.44
CA ARG A 294 -13.35 3.49 -30.88
C ARG A 294 -13.30 4.31 -32.16
N ALA A 295 -12.21 5.06 -32.36
CA ALA A 295 -11.94 5.81 -33.59
C ALA A 295 -11.29 4.96 -34.70
N ASN A 296 -11.36 3.63 -34.61
CA ASN A 296 -10.88 2.68 -35.62
C ASN A 296 -9.36 2.71 -35.88
N ALA A 297 -8.55 2.98 -34.85
CA ALA A 297 -7.09 2.91 -34.97
C ALA A 297 -6.57 1.49 -35.34
N ILE A 298 -7.37 0.45 -35.08
CA ILE A 298 -7.13 -0.91 -35.57
C ILE A 298 -8.24 -1.25 -36.56
N SER A 299 -7.94 -1.11 -37.84
CA SER A 299 -8.73 -1.63 -38.95
C SER A 299 -8.01 -2.83 -39.58
N GLU A 300 -8.75 -3.89 -39.92
CA GLU A 300 -8.22 -4.94 -40.79
C GLU A 300 -8.52 -4.57 -42.25
N GLU A 301 -7.51 -4.62 -43.12
CA GLU A 301 -7.74 -4.85 -44.54
C GLU A 301 -8.17 -6.31 -44.70
N GLN A 302 -9.44 -6.61 -44.44
CA GLN A 302 -10.01 -7.85 -44.97
C GLN A 302 -10.32 -7.62 -46.44
N ASP A 303 -9.45 -8.15 -47.30
CA ASP A 303 -9.86 -8.58 -48.64
C ASP A 303 -10.81 -9.77 -48.45
N ASP A 304 -12.08 -9.48 -48.15
CA ASP A 304 -13.12 -10.48 -47.91
C ASP A 304 -13.58 -11.16 -49.21
N GLY A 305 -12.87 -10.93 -50.32
CA GLY A 305 -13.23 -11.37 -51.66
C GLY A 305 -14.55 -10.78 -52.15
N ARG A 306 -15.12 -9.78 -51.44
CA ARG A 306 -16.40 -9.15 -51.81
C ARG A 306 -16.18 -7.90 -52.63
N ASP A 307 -17.15 -7.70 -53.51
CA ASP A 307 -17.08 -6.78 -54.62
C ASP A 307 -17.07 -5.32 -54.16
N TRP A 308 -16.00 -4.60 -54.49
CA TRP A 308 -15.78 -3.18 -54.19
C TRP A 308 -16.85 -2.23 -54.82
N PHE A 309 -17.83 -2.77 -55.55
CA PHE A 309 -18.75 -2.04 -56.45
C PHE A 309 -20.25 -2.32 -56.26
N ASP A 310 -20.69 -2.96 -55.18
CA ASP A 310 -22.12 -3.07 -54.86
C ASP A 310 -22.68 -1.74 -54.31
N PRO A 311 -23.65 -1.07 -54.99
CA PRO A 311 -24.22 0.20 -54.54
C PRO A 311 -25.06 0.10 -53.25
N ASP A 312 -25.59 -1.10 -52.96
CA ASP A 312 -26.43 -1.39 -51.79
C ASP A 312 -25.61 -1.91 -50.59
N LYS A 313 -24.32 -2.18 -50.79
CA LYS A 313 -23.37 -2.54 -49.72
C LYS A 313 -22.29 -1.47 -49.60
N HIS A 314 -22.58 -0.47 -48.77
CA HIS A 314 -21.62 0.57 -48.41
C HIS A 314 -20.27 -0.04 -48.00
N TRP A 315 -19.18 0.58 -48.48
CA TRP A 315 -17.84 0.42 -47.95
C TRP A 315 -17.93 0.44 -46.42
N PHE A 316 -17.70 -0.68 -45.78
CA PHE A 316 -17.28 -0.66 -44.39
C PHE A 316 -15.81 -1.02 -44.46
N VAL A 317 -14.93 -0.04 -44.19
CA VAL A 317 -13.82 -0.38 -43.30
C VAL A 317 -14.55 -0.96 -42.11
N ALA A 318 -14.47 -2.27 -41.91
CA ALA A 318 -15.11 -2.88 -40.77
C ALA A 318 -14.44 -2.27 -39.55
N SER A 319 -15.03 -1.18 -39.05
CA SER A 319 -14.72 -0.59 -37.77
C SER A 319 -14.85 -1.75 -36.82
N LYS A 320 -13.75 -2.17 -36.17
CA LYS A 320 -13.86 -3.22 -35.18
C LYS A 320 -14.88 -2.72 -34.16
N ASP A 321 -16.03 -3.39 -34.11
CA ASP A 321 -17.08 -3.06 -33.18
C ASP A 321 -16.60 -3.57 -31.82
N TRP A 322 -15.98 -2.67 -31.05
CA TRP A 322 -15.37 -3.02 -29.77
C TRP A 322 -16.43 -3.06 -28.66
N THR A 323 -16.52 -4.19 -27.96
CA THR A 323 -17.17 -4.27 -26.66
C THR A 323 -16.10 -4.25 -25.57
N ILE A 324 -16.08 -3.18 -24.76
CA ILE A 324 -15.03 -2.98 -23.75
C ILE A 324 -15.55 -3.46 -22.38
N VAL A 325 -14.91 -4.47 -21.82
CA VAL A 325 -15.18 -5.01 -20.49
C VAL A 325 -14.06 -4.56 -19.56
N LYS A 326 -14.37 -3.75 -18.54
CA LYS A 326 -13.36 -3.19 -17.62
C LYS A 326 -13.50 -3.87 -16.27
N MET A 327 -12.43 -4.49 -15.79
CA MET A 327 -12.42 -5.18 -14.50
C MET A 327 -11.16 -4.90 -13.70
N LYS A 328 -11.24 -5.16 -12.40
CA LYS A 328 -10.13 -5.15 -11.45
C LYS A 328 -10.23 -6.44 -10.60
N PRO A 329 -9.19 -7.31 -10.54
CA PRO A 329 -9.32 -8.64 -9.96
C PRO A 329 -9.81 -8.69 -8.51
N GLY A 330 -9.38 -7.76 -7.66
CA GLY A 330 -9.76 -7.68 -6.25
C GLY A 330 -10.93 -6.75 -5.94
N GLU A 331 -11.71 -6.32 -6.94
CA GLU A 331 -12.79 -5.34 -6.73
C GLU A 331 -13.88 -5.82 -5.76
N ILE A 332 -14.06 -7.13 -5.60
CA ILE A 332 -15.07 -7.74 -4.72
C ILE A 332 -14.37 -8.42 -3.53
N GLU A 333 -13.98 -7.60 -2.56
CA GLU A 333 -13.18 -8.00 -1.38
C GLU A 333 -13.75 -9.20 -0.61
N LYS A 334 -15.08 -9.39 -0.59
CA LYS A 334 -15.73 -10.46 0.18
C LYS A 334 -15.53 -11.87 -0.36
N THR A 335 -15.08 -12.01 -1.60
CA THR A 335 -15.09 -13.30 -2.32
C THR A 335 -13.71 -13.86 -2.63
N GLU A 336 -12.68 -13.00 -2.65
CA GLU A 336 -11.31 -13.35 -3.09
C GLU A 336 -11.26 -14.06 -4.46
N ASP A 337 -12.31 -13.88 -5.29
CA ASP A 337 -12.51 -14.62 -6.53
C ASP A 337 -12.62 -13.67 -7.75
N PRO A 338 -11.67 -13.68 -8.70
CA PRO A 338 -11.63 -12.76 -9.83
C PRO A 338 -12.75 -13.00 -10.85
N PHE A 339 -13.41 -14.16 -10.81
CA PHE A 339 -14.55 -14.45 -11.68
C PHE A 339 -15.81 -13.68 -11.29
N ASP A 340 -15.99 -13.39 -9.99
CA ASP A 340 -17.05 -12.50 -9.52
C ASP A 340 -16.85 -11.08 -10.08
N ALA A 341 -15.61 -10.57 -10.03
CA ALA A 341 -15.27 -9.26 -10.58
C ALA A 341 -15.44 -9.21 -12.12
N LEU A 342 -15.10 -10.30 -12.82
CA LEU A 342 -15.33 -10.42 -14.27
C LEU A 342 -16.83 -10.44 -14.61
N TYR A 343 -17.65 -11.15 -13.82
CA TYR A 343 -19.10 -11.19 -13.99
C TYR A 343 -19.71 -9.78 -13.87
N GLU A 344 -19.39 -9.06 -12.80
CA GLU A 344 -19.88 -7.68 -12.61
C GLU A 344 -19.38 -6.73 -13.70
N ALA A 345 -18.13 -6.90 -14.15
CA ALA A 345 -17.60 -6.14 -15.28
C ALA A 345 -18.35 -6.40 -16.58
N LEU A 346 -18.72 -7.65 -16.86
CA LEU A 346 -19.53 -8.02 -18.01
C LEU A 346 -20.92 -7.39 -17.93
N VAL A 347 -21.61 -7.55 -16.79
CA VAL A 347 -22.93 -6.94 -16.52
C VAL A 347 -22.91 -5.44 -16.82
N ARG A 348 -21.94 -4.70 -16.25
CA ARG A 348 -21.79 -3.26 -16.47
C ARG A 348 -21.54 -2.90 -17.93
N ALA A 349 -20.70 -3.67 -18.63
CA ALA A 349 -20.38 -3.42 -20.03
C ALA A 349 -21.61 -3.55 -20.96
N PHE A 350 -22.59 -4.38 -20.61
CA PHE A 350 -23.83 -4.55 -21.38
C PHE A 350 -24.93 -3.54 -21.02
N ASP A 351 -24.91 -2.99 -19.80
CA ASP A 351 -25.87 -1.95 -19.39
C ASP A 351 -25.50 -0.56 -19.96
N ASP A 352 -24.19 -0.26 -20.03
CA ASP A 352 -23.65 1.03 -20.50
C ASP A 352 -23.73 1.26 -22.03
N GLN A 353 -24.19 0.30 -22.84
CA GLN A 353 -24.33 0.49 -24.30
C GLN A 353 -25.76 0.90 -24.69
N PRO A 354 -26.05 2.19 -24.94
CA PRO A 354 -27.32 2.59 -25.52
C PRO A 354 -27.43 2.03 -26.94
N MET A 355 -28.51 1.30 -27.22
CA MET A 355 -28.85 0.78 -28.55
C MET A 355 -28.84 1.90 -29.61
N VAL A 356 -27.72 2.04 -30.34
CA VAL A 356 -27.67 2.75 -31.63
C VAL A 356 -27.70 1.71 -32.74
N LEU A 357 -28.79 0.95 -32.81
CA LEU A 357 -29.20 0.18 -34.00
C LEU A 357 -30.72 0.27 -34.03
N GLY A 358 -31.26 0.84 -35.11
CA GLY A 358 -32.69 1.13 -35.23
C GLY A 358 -33.57 -0.10 -35.05
N GLY A 359 -34.65 0.07 -34.29
CA GLY A 359 -35.71 -0.93 -34.10
C GLY A 359 -35.67 -1.59 -32.72
N ARG A 360 -36.68 -1.29 -31.90
CA ARG A 360 -36.97 -2.05 -30.67
C ARG A 360 -37.12 -3.55 -31.02
N ASP A 361 -36.57 -4.40 -30.16
CA ASP A 361 -36.82 -5.86 -30.02
C ASP A 361 -35.96 -6.91 -30.75
N THR A 362 -35.01 -6.61 -31.65
CA THR A 362 -34.34 -7.70 -32.42
C THR A 362 -32.93 -8.14 -31.96
N PHE A 363 -32.24 -7.40 -31.09
CA PHE A 363 -30.85 -7.71 -30.69
C PHE A 363 -30.74 -8.77 -29.58
N THR A 364 -31.56 -8.67 -28.54
CA THR A 364 -31.56 -9.61 -27.39
C THR A 364 -31.95 -11.04 -27.80
N GLU A 365 -32.77 -11.19 -28.84
CA GLU A 365 -33.16 -12.50 -29.38
C GLU A 365 -32.04 -13.18 -30.21
N ARG A 366 -30.99 -12.45 -30.58
CA ARG A 366 -29.84 -12.95 -31.36
C ARG A 366 -28.63 -13.31 -30.51
N LEU A 367 -28.61 -12.95 -29.22
CA LEU A 367 -27.55 -13.34 -28.28
C LEU A 367 -27.70 -14.83 -27.91
N ALA A 368 -26.61 -15.53 -27.62
CA ALA A 368 -26.69 -16.91 -27.16
C ALA A 368 -27.32 -17.01 -25.75
N GLN A 369 -27.84 -18.20 -25.41
CA GLN A 369 -28.62 -18.45 -24.19
C GLN A 369 -27.94 -17.96 -22.88
N PRO A 370 -26.62 -18.16 -22.65
CA PRO A 370 -25.97 -17.70 -21.42
C PRO A 370 -25.93 -16.17 -21.31
N VAL A 371 -25.81 -15.49 -22.45
CA VAL A 371 -25.72 -14.02 -22.53
C VAL A 371 -27.09 -13.38 -22.31
N ARG A 372 -28.16 -14.02 -22.78
CA ARG A 372 -29.53 -13.58 -22.49
C ARG A 372 -29.82 -13.63 -21.00
N GLU A 373 -29.28 -14.60 -20.28
CA GLU A 373 -29.43 -14.73 -18.83
C GLU A 373 -28.66 -13.64 -18.08
N ILE A 374 -27.43 -13.32 -18.49
CA ILE A 374 -26.66 -12.17 -17.97
C ILE A 374 -27.43 -10.85 -18.19
N VAL A 375 -27.90 -10.60 -19.42
CA VAL A 375 -28.65 -9.38 -19.77
C VAL A 375 -30.02 -9.33 -19.07
N ALA A 376 -30.69 -10.46 -18.87
CA ALA A 376 -31.97 -10.53 -18.17
C ALA A 376 -31.83 -10.26 -16.65
N LEU A 377 -30.72 -10.69 -16.04
CA LEU A 377 -30.41 -10.40 -14.63
C LEU A 377 -29.98 -8.94 -14.40
N SER A 378 -29.55 -8.24 -15.45
CA SER A 378 -29.06 -6.86 -15.39
C SER A 378 -30.17 -5.79 -15.50
N ARG A 379 -31.38 -6.13 -15.98
CA ARG A 379 -32.45 -5.15 -16.27
C ARG A 379 -33.48 -5.01 -15.12
N PRO A 380 -33.64 -3.81 -14.51
CA PRO A 380 -34.63 -3.53 -13.45
C PRO A 380 -36.08 -3.87 -13.81
N ASP A 381 -36.50 -3.63 -15.05
CA ASP A 381 -37.91 -3.74 -15.46
C ASP A 381 -38.40 -5.19 -15.61
N SER A 382 -37.50 -6.17 -15.62
CA SER A 382 -37.81 -7.62 -15.57
C SER A 382 -37.65 -8.22 -14.17
N LEU A 383 -37.13 -7.44 -13.21
CA LEU A 383 -36.69 -7.90 -11.88
C LEU A 383 -37.81 -7.97 -10.83
N GLU A 384 -39.02 -7.44 -11.07
CA GLU A 384 -40.14 -7.55 -10.11
C GLU A 384 -40.74 -8.97 -10.00
N SER A 385 -40.27 -9.95 -10.80
CA SER A 385 -40.89 -11.29 -10.91
C SER A 385 -39.99 -12.48 -10.54
N ILE A 386 -38.74 -12.27 -10.11
CA ILE A 386 -37.76 -13.34 -9.83
C ILE A 386 -37.39 -13.33 -8.34
N SER A 387 -37.34 -14.48 -7.67
CA SER A 387 -36.97 -14.58 -6.26
C SER A 387 -35.46 -14.33 -6.05
N ASP A 388 -35.05 -13.86 -4.87
CA ASP A 388 -33.63 -13.65 -4.57
C ASP A 388 -32.81 -14.96 -4.60
N GLU A 389 -33.43 -16.11 -4.29
CA GLU A 389 -32.80 -17.44 -4.41
C GLU A 389 -32.51 -17.80 -5.88
N ASP A 390 -33.47 -17.58 -6.79
CA ASP A 390 -33.28 -17.83 -8.24
C ASP A 390 -32.20 -16.91 -8.84
N ARG A 391 -32.03 -15.70 -8.29
CA ARG A 391 -30.99 -14.75 -8.73
C ARG A 391 -29.59 -15.24 -8.36
N ILE A 392 -29.43 -15.73 -7.14
CA ILE A 392 -28.16 -16.30 -6.66
C ILE A 392 -27.81 -17.54 -7.48
N GLU A 393 -28.75 -18.46 -7.69
CA GLU A 393 -28.50 -19.69 -8.45
C GLU A 393 -28.07 -19.41 -9.90
N ARG A 394 -28.73 -18.45 -10.58
CA ARG A 394 -28.37 -18.09 -11.95
C ARG A 394 -27.02 -17.38 -12.04
N ARG A 395 -26.68 -16.52 -11.07
CA ARG A 395 -25.36 -15.88 -10.97
C ARG A 395 -24.27 -16.95 -10.87
N GLU A 396 -24.42 -17.92 -9.98
CA GLU A 396 -23.47 -19.02 -9.81
C GLU A 396 -23.31 -19.85 -11.09
N GLN A 397 -24.41 -20.14 -11.80
CA GLN A 397 -24.34 -20.85 -13.08
C GLN A 397 -23.54 -20.08 -14.14
N VAL A 398 -23.70 -18.76 -14.23
CA VAL A 398 -22.91 -17.95 -15.17
C VAL A 398 -21.43 -17.98 -14.80
N ILE A 399 -21.09 -17.87 -13.52
CA ILE A 399 -19.70 -17.92 -13.03
C ILE A 399 -19.05 -19.27 -13.38
N ILE A 400 -19.77 -20.37 -13.21
CA ILE A 400 -19.30 -21.71 -13.62
C ILE A 400 -19.02 -21.75 -15.12
N HIS A 401 -19.92 -21.24 -15.96
CA HIS A 401 -19.69 -21.20 -17.41
C HIS A 401 -18.52 -20.30 -17.81
N LEU A 402 -18.33 -19.16 -17.12
CA LEU A 402 -17.18 -18.28 -17.32
C LEU A 402 -15.86 -19.01 -17.04
N ARG A 403 -15.83 -19.88 -16.03
CA ARG A 403 -14.66 -20.70 -15.67
C ARG A 403 -14.33 -21.77 -16.70
N GLU A 404 -15.33 -22.32 -17.37
CA GLU A 404 -15.16 -23.44 -18.29
C GLU A 404 -14.88 -23.01 -19.75
N GLU A 405 -15.59 -22.02 -20.31
CA GLU A 405 -15.54 -21.72 -21.75
C GLU A 405 -15.71 -20.23 -22.14
N LEU A 406 -14.91 -19.31 -21.56
CA LEU A 406 -14.99 -17.87 -21.87
C LEU A 406 -14.88 -17.55 -23.37
N ALA A 407 -14.03 -18.26 -24.13
CA ALA A 407 -13.86 -18.01 -25.56
C ALA A 407 -15.14 -18.31 -26.36
N GLN A 408 -15.88 -19.37 -25.98
CA GLN A 408 -17.18 -19.68 -26.59
C GLN A 408 -18.23 -18.67 -26.14
N LEU A 409 -18.23 -18.30 -24.85
CA LEU A 409 -19.11 -17.25 -24.35
C LEU A 409 -18.90 -15.95 -25.12
N ALA A 410 -17.67 -15.51 -25.34
CA ALA A 410 -17.33 -14.32 -26.11
C ALA A 410 -17.72 -14.40 -27.59
N ALA A 411 -17.52 -15.55 -28.24
CA ALA A 411 -18.01 -15.76 -29.60
C ALA A 411 -19.55 -15.63 -29.66
N SER A 412 -20.23 -16.02 -28.57
CA SER A 412 -21.68 -16.00 -28.40
C SER A 412 -22.25 -14.66 -27.90
N LEU A 413 -21.39 -13.80 -27.32
CA LEU A 413 -21.67 -12.42 -26.88
C LEU A 413 -21.76 -11.46 -28.07
N LEU A 414 -21.11 -11.80 -29.19
CA LEU A 414 -21.05 -10.98 -30.40
C LEU A 414 -22.02 -11.50 -31.48
N PRO A 415 -22.66 -10.62 -32.25
CA PRO A 415 -23.57 -11.04 -33.32
C PRO A 415 -22.85 -11.88 -34.39
N GLU A 416 -23.41 -13.03 -34.78
CA GLU A 416 -22.84 -13.89 -35.83
C GLU A 416 -22.73 -13.16 -37.19
N ASP A 417 -23.60 -12.20 -37.45
CA ASP A 417 -23.63 -11.37 -38.66
C ASP A 417 -22.55 -10.28 -38.69
N LYS A 418 -21.78 -10.10 -37.61
CA LYS A 418 -20.67 -9.13 -37.51
C LYS A 418 -19.35 -9.82 -37.16
N PRO A 419 -18.68 -10.49 -38.13
CA PRO A 419 -17.43 -11.21 -37.88
C PRO A 419 -16.24 -10.31 -37.47
N TRP A 420 -16.34 -8.99 -37.68
CA TRP A 420 -15.33 -8.00 -37.30
C TRP A 420 -15.48 -7.44 -35.89
N ALA A 421 -16.55 -7.77 -35.16
CA ALA A 421 -16.72 -7.33 -33.78
C ALA A 421 -15.75 -8.09 -32.86
N GLU A 422 -15.19 -7.40 -31.86
CA GLU A 422 -14.26 -7.98 -30.89
C GLU A 422 -14.58 -7.48 -29.47
N VAL A 423 -14.38 -8.34 -28.47
CA VAL A 423 -14.44 -7.93 -27.05
C VAL A 423 -13.01 -7.64 -26.56
N LEU A 424 -12.81 -6.47 -25.97
CA LEU A 424 -11.58 -6.12 -25.26
C LEU A 424 -11.83 -6.19 -23.75
N ILE A 425 -11.14 -7.10 -23.07
CA ILE A 425 -11.12 -7.15 -21.61
C ILE A 425 -9.92 -6.32 -21.12
N LEU A 426 -10.22 -5.23 -20.42
CA LEU A 426 -9.26 -4.40 -19.73
C LEU A 426 -9.16 -4.86 -18.27
N ILE A 427 -8.03 -5.45 -17.88
CA ILE A 427 -7.75 -5.84 -16.50
C ILE A 427 -6.83 -4.80 -15.88
N ASP A 428 -7.38 -3.90 -15.08
CA ASP A 428 -6.61 -2.87 -14.39
C ASP A 428 -6.09 -3.41 -13.05
N GLN A 429 -4.88 -3.02 -12.64
CA GLN A 429 -4.21 -3.50 -11.43
C GLN A 429 -4.11 -5.04 -11.40
N PHE A 430 -3.50 -5.61 -12.45
CA PHE A 430 -3.31 -7.05 -12.60
C PHE A 430 -2.51 -7.66 -11.44
N GLU A 431 -1.69 -6.87 -10.75
CA GLU A 431 -1.01 -7.26 -9.51
C GLU A 431 -1.95 -7.83 -8.42
N GLU A 432 -3.22 -7.41 -8.36
CA GLU A 432 -4.17 -7.88 -7.35
C GLU A 432 -4.52 -9.36 -7.48
N LEU A 433 -4.31 -9.92 -8.68
CA LEU A 433 -4.42 -11.36 -8.88
C LEU A 433 -3.41 -12.14 -8.02
N PHE A 434 -2.30 -11.50 -7.62
CA PHE A 434 -1.26 -12.10 -6.80
C PHE A 434 -1.35 -11.75 -5.31
N THR A 435 -1.98 -10.63 -4.97
CA THR A 435 -2.10 -10.15 -3.57
C THR A 435 -3.44 -10.47 -2.92
N LEU A 436 -4.56 -10.35 -3.65
CA LEU A 436 -5.91 -10.43 -3.07
C LEU A 436 -6.67 -11.70 -3.44
N VAL A 437 -6.23 -12.40 -4.48
CA VAL A 437 -6.93 -13.59 -4.99
C VAL A 437 -6.29 -14.88 -4.46
N ASN A 438 -7.15 -15.80 -4.03
CA ASN A 438 -6.73 -17.11 -3.53
C ASN A 438 -5.97 -17.95 -4.60
N PRO A 439 -5.01 -18.81 -4.22
CA PRO A 439 -4.17 -19.52 -5.18
C PRO A 439 -4.89 -20.45 -6.16
N VAL A 440 -6.08 -20.96 -5.81
CA VAL A 440 -6.88 -21.86 -6.66
C VAL A 440 -7.54 -21.06 -7.77
N SER A 441 -8.35 -20.06 -7.41
CA SER A 441 -9.00 -19.17 -8.37
C SER A 441 -7.99 -18.44 -9.25
N ARG A 442 -6.82 -18.08 -8.71
CA ARG A 442 -5.71 -17.47 -9.47
C ARG A 442 -5.29 -18.33 -10.67
N ARG A 443 -5.06 -19.64 -10.45
CA ARG A 443 -4.63 -20.56 -11.52
C ARG A 443 -5.73 -20.74 -12.57
N GLU A 444 -6.97 -20.86 -12.12
CA GLU A 444 -8.13 -20.97 -13.01
C GLU A 444 -8.27 -19.72 -13.88
N PHE A 445 -8.11 -18.53 -13.29
CA PHE A 445 -8.18 -17.27 -14.00
C PHE A 445 -7.02 -17.07 -14.99
N ILE A 446 -5.80 -17.48 -14.66
CA ILE A 446 -4.66 -17.49 -15.59
C ILE A 446 -4.92 -18.43 -16.78
N THR A 447 -5.54 -19.60 -16.53
CA THR A 447 -5.93 -20.54 -17.58
C THR A 447 -6.98 -19.90 -18.51
N LEU A 448 -7.93 -19.14 -17.95
CA LEU A 448 -8.91 -18.38 -18.71
C LEU A 448 -8.25 -17.31 -19.61
N ILE A 449 -7.22 -16.60 -19.11
CA ILE A 449 -6.48 -15.60 -19.90
C ILE A 449 -5.80 -16.25 -21.11
N GLU A 450 -5.23 -17.45 -20.93
CA GLU A 450 -4.61 -18.22 -22.01
C GLU A 450 -5.61 -18.64 -23.09
N GLN A 451 -6.77 -19.15 -22.68
CA GLN A 451 -7.86 -19.51 -23.60
C GLN A 451 -8.37 -18.27 -24.36
N ALA A 452 -8.56 -17.16 -23.65
CA ALA A 452 -9.00 -15.90 -24.25
C ALA A 452 -7.98 -15.35 -25.25
N ALA A 453 -6.68 -15.41 -24.94
CA ALA A 453 -5.61 -14.97 -25.85
C ALA A 453 -5.49 -15.82 -27.12
N SER A 454 -6.06 -17.03 -27.12
CA SER A 454 -6.11 -17.93 -28.29
C SER A 454 -7.34 -17.70 -29.18
N SER A 455 -8.29 -16.86 -28.75
CA SER A 455 -9.49 -16.54 -29.51
C SER A 455 -9.26 -15.36 -30.45
N ASP A 456 -9.82 -15.45 -31.67
CA ASP A 456 -9.76 -14.36 -32.64
C ASP A 456 -10.71 -13.20 -32.35
N ARG A 457 -11.69 -13.42 -31.46
CA ARG A 457 -12.71 -12.42 -31.09
C ARG A 457 -12.49 -11.77 -29.73
N LEU A 458 -11.44 -12.18 -29.01
CA LEU A 458 -11.07 -11.64 -27.69
C LEU A 458 -9.70 -10.99 -27.75
N ARG A 459 -9.57 -9.84 -27.07
CA ARG A 459 -8.28 -9.27 -26.70
C ARG A 459 -8.27 -8.93 -25.22
N ILE A 460 -7.09 -9.01 -24.62
CA ILE A 460 -6.85 -8.63 -23.24
C ILE A 460 -5.77 -7.56 -23.21
N VAL A 461 -6.05 -6.46 -22.53
CA VAL A 461 -5.06 -5.47 -22.14
C VAL A 461 -5.05 -5.42 -20.62
N ALA A 462 -3.89 -5.64 -20.01
CA ALA A 462 -3.73 -5.56 -18.57
C ALA A 462 -2.76 -4.44 -18.17
N THR A 463 -2.95 -3.83 -17.00
CA THR A 463 -1.94 -2.95 -16.38
C THR A 463 -1.27 -3.69 -15.24
N LEU A 464 0.05 -3.63 -15.16
CA LEU A 464 0.83 -4.36 -14.17
C LEU A 464 1.93 -3.47 -13.58
N ARG A 465 2.14 -3.55 -12.28
CA ARG A 465 3.31 -2.97 -11.64
C ARG A 465 4.60 -3.72 -12.00
N ALA A 466 5.67 -2.98 -12.26
CA ALA A 466 6.96 -3.57 -12.65
C ALA A 466 7.45 -4.62 -11.64
N ASP A 467 7.26 -4.37 -10.35
CA ASP A 467 7.71 -5.23 -9.25
C ASP A 467 6.97 -6.58 -9.24
N PHE A 468 5.75 -6.64 -9.82
CA PHE A 468 4.94 -7.83 -9.93
C PHE A 468 5.17 -8.64 -11.22
N TYR A 469 6.04 -8.18 -12.11
CA TYR A 469 6.35 -8.87 -13.36
C TYR A 469 6.87 -10.29 -13.12
N HIS A 470 7.62 -10.47 -12.04
CA HIS A 470 8.25 -11.76 -11.74
C HIS A 470 7.23 -12.85 -11.36
N TYR A 471 6.17 -12.53 -10.62
CA TYR A 471 5.08 -13.48 -10.34
C TYR A 471 4.42 -13.99 -11.61
N CYS A 472 4.34 -13.14 -12.63
CA CYS A 472 3.74 -13.54 -13.89
C CYS A 472 4.60 -14.55 -14.66
N VAL A 473 5.94 -14.52 -14.52
CA VAL A 473 6.83 -15.45 -15.23
C VAL A 473 6.96 -16.81 -14.53
N GLU A 474 6.47 -16.94 -13.30
CA GLU A 474 6.38 -18.24 -12.60
C GLU A 474 5.35 -19.18 -13.26
N TYR A 475 4.39 -18.62 -13.99
CA TYR A 475 3.42 -19.36 -14.79
C TYR A 475 3.88 -19.41 -16.24
N GLU A 476 4.23 -20.61 -16.73
CA GLU A 476 4.76 -20.79 -18.09
C GLU A 476 3.84 -20.21 -19.18
N SER A 477 2.52 -20.40 -19.07
CA SER A 477 1.55 -19.88 -20.03
C SER A 477 1.53 -18.35 -20.08
N LEU A 478 1.53 -17.71 -18.91
CA LEU A 478 1.55 -16.25 -18.78
C LEU A 478 2.91 -15.67 -19.22
N ALA A 479 4.03 -16.35 -18.92
CA ALA A 479 5.36 -15.98 -19.38
C ALA A 479 5.44 -15.93 -20.91
N GLN A 480 4.84 -16.91 -21.61
CA GLN A 480 4.79 -16.94 -23.07
C GLN A 480 3.97 -15.79 -23.66
N LEU A 481 2.83 -15.46 -23.04
CA LEU A 481 2.00 -14.33 -23.42
C LEU A 481 2.73 -12.99 -23.20
N LEU A 482 3.41 -12.82 -22.06
CA LEU A 482 4.19 -11.63 -21.74
C LEU A 482 5.36 -11.40 -22.70
N ARG A 483 6.06 -12.46 -23.11
CA ARG A 483 7.16 -12.36 -24.10
C ARG A 483 6.69 -11.76 -25.42
N LYS A 484 5.46 -12.06 -25.84
CA LYS A 484 4.86 -11.51 -27.07
C LYS A 484 4.26 -10.11 -26.82
N GLY A 485 3.57 -9.95 -25.70
CA GLY A 485 2.66 -8.86 -25.39
C GLY A 485 3.09 -7.81 -24.36
N SER A 486 4.33 -7.76 -23.88
CA SER A 486 4.69 -6.73 -22.88
C SER A 486 4.97 -5.36 -23.51
N PHE A 487 4.44 -4.30 -22.89
CA PHE A 487 4.70 -2.89 -23.19
C PHE A 487 5.18 -2.17 -21.92
N THR A 488 6.43 -1.71 -21.91
CA THR A 488 7.01 -1.03 -20.73
C THR A 488 6.73 0.47 -20.78
N LEU A 489 6.00 0.98 -19.81
CA LEU A 489 5.69 2.40 -19.65
C LEU A 489 6.67 3.06 -18.67
N ALA A 490 7.57 3.88 -19.21
CA ALA A 490 8.46 4.72 -18.43
C ALA A 490 7.75 5.98 -17.89
N ALA A 491 8.35 6.62 -16.88
CA ALA A 491 7.92 7.95 -16.43
C ALA A 491 7.96 8.95 -17.60
N PRO A 492 7.02 9.91 -17.69
CA PRO A 492 7.04 10.90 -18.77
C PRO A 492 8.25 11.82 -18.61
N GLY A 493 8.94 12.11 -19.71
CA GLY A 493 10.05 13.07 -19.69
C GLY A 493 9.58 14.52 -19.47
N PRO A 494 10.50 15.46 -19.18
CA PRO A 494 10.18 16.86 -18.89
C PRO A 494 9.32 17.56 -19.96
N GLY A 495 9.59 17.29 -21.24
CA GLY A 495 8.79 17.84 -22.35
C GLY A 495 7.35 17.32 -22.35
N ALA A 496 7.15 16.03 -22.10
CA ALA A 496 5.83 15.43 -21.99
C ALA A 496 5.05 15.97 -20.78
N LEU A 497 5.71 16.16 -19.64
CA LEU A 497 5.11 16.77 -18.44
C LEU A 497 4.67 18.22 -18.70
N LEU A 498 5.47 19.03 -19.39
CA LEU A 498 5.04 20.38 -19.80
C LEU A 498 3.83 20.37 -20.72
N GLU A 499 3.74 19.40 -21.63
CA GLU A 499 2.54 19.23 -22.45
C GLU A 499 1.31 18.86 -21.62
N MET A 500 1.47 17.98 -20.62
CA MET A 500 0.42 17.60 -19.66
C MET A 500 -0.07 18.78 -18.81
N ILE A 501 0.74 19.82 -18.62
CA ILE A 501 0.32 21.04 -17.93
C ILE A 501 -0.35 22.02 -18.90
N ARG A 502 0.32 22.31 -20.03
CA ARG A 502 -0.05 23.43 -20.92
C ARG A 502 -1.23 23.13 -21.83
N LYS A 503 -1.29 21.92 -22.41
CA LYS A 503 -2.30 21.59 -23.43
C LYS A 503 -3.71 21.45 -22.84
N PRO A 504 -3.92 20.76 -21.70
CA PRO A 504 -5.25 20.72 -21.06
C PRO A 504 -5.75 22.11 -20.67
N ALA A 505 -4.89 22.92 -20.04
CA ALA A 505 -5.20 24.30 -19.67
C ALA A 505 -5.67 25.11 -20.89
N ARG A 506 -4.96 25.01 -22.02
CA ARG A 506 -5.34 25.72 -23.25
C ARG A 506 -6.71 25.30 -23.80
N ILE A 507 -7.09 24.03 -23.67
CA ILE A 507 -8.39 23.51 -24.15
C ILE A 507 -9.54 23.94 -23.24
N ALA A 508 -9.26 24.12 -21.94
CA ALA A 508 -10.19 24.72 -20.99
C ALA A 508 -10.09 26.26 -20.95
N GLU A 509 -9.42 26.89 -21.92
CA GLU A 509 -9.25 28.35 -22.02
C GLU A 509 -8.55 29.01 -20.81
N LEU A 510 -7.76 28.24 -20.05
CA LEU A 510 -6.99 28.72 -18.92
C LEU A 510 -5.65 29.32 -19.36
N THR A 511 -5.22 30.37 -18.67
CA THR A 511 -3.91 31.01 -18.87
C THR A 511 -3.07 30.96 -17.61
N PHE A 512 -1.74 30.89 -17.76
CA PHE A 512 -0.81 30.90 -16.64
C PHE A 512 -0.23 32.31 -16.44
N SER A 513 -0.16 32.78 -15.19
CA SER A 513 0.44 34.06 -14.83
C SER A 513 1.46 33.86 -13.71
N PRO A 514 2.76 34.03 -13.96
CA PRO A 514 3.40 34.31 -15.24
C PRO A 514 3.42 33.08 -16.18
N ASN A 515 3.74 33.31 -17.46
CA ASN A 515 3.71 32.26 -18.50
C ASN A 515 4.68 31.08 -18.26
N ASP A 516 5.68 31.27 -17.40
CA ASP A 516 6.70 30.29 -16.99
C ASP A 516 6.33 29.54 -15.69
N LEU A 517 5.12 29.74 -15.15
CA LEU A 517 4.61 28.96 -14.02
C LEU A 517 4.62 27.43 -14.27
N PRO A 518 4.28 26.91 -15.47
CA PRO A 518 4.40 25.48 -15.77
C PRO A 518 5.82 24.92 -15.58
N GLU A 519 6.84 25.66 -15.99
CA GLU A 519 8.24 25.29 -15.76
C GLU A 519 8.60 25.28 -14.28
N SER A 520 8.10 26.25 -13.51
CA SER A 520 8.30 26.29 -12.06
C SER A 520 7.65 25.09 -11.36
N ILE A 521 6.40 24.75 -11.73
CA ILE A 521 5.70 23.57 -11.20
C ILE A 521 6.49 22.29 -11.50
N LEU A 522 7.04 22.18 -12.71
CA LEU A 522 7.82 21.01 -13.10
C LEU A 522 9.14 20.90 -12.30
N ILE A 523 9.86 22.00 -12.12
CA ILE A 523 11.10 22.03 -11.32
C ILE A 523 10.81 21.61 -9.87
N ASP A 524 9.73 22.12 -9.29
CA ASP A 524 9.34 21.83 -7.90
C ASP A 524 8.80 20.40 -7.70
N THR A 525 8.38 19.73 -8.79
CA THR A 525 7.88 18.35 -8.79
C THR A 525 9.00 17.29 -8.74
N GLY A 526 10.18 17.60 -9.27
CA GLY A 526 11.32 16.66 -9.29
C GLY A 526 11.14 15.44 -10.21
N GLU A 527 12.04 14.46 -10.07
CA GLU A 527 12.08 13.22 -10.88
C GLU A 527 11.65 11.96 -10.09
N ASP A 528 11.15 12.12 -8.86
CA ASP A 528 10.88 11.02 -7.93
C ASP A 528 9.71 10.11 -8.35
N VAL A 529 9.75 8.86 -7.89
CA VAL A 529 8.66 7.88 -8.05
C VAL A 529 7.43 8.38 -7.26
N GLY A 530 6.44 8.94 -7.95
CA GLY A 530 5.24 9.56 -7.34
C GLY A 530 5.05 11.05 -7.65
N ALA A 531 5.99 11.67 -8.36
CA ALA A 531 5.93 13.04 -8.85
C ALA A 531 4.65 13.37 -9.65
N LEU A 532 4.26 12.47 -10.56
CA LEU A 532 3.12 12.70 -11.46
C LEU A 532 1.76 12.81 -10.72
N PRO A 533 1.40 11.90 -9.78
CA PRO A 533 0.24 12.09 -8.91
C PRO A 533 0.21 13.41 -8.14
N LEU A 534 1.36 13.85 -7.62
CA LEU A 534 1.45 15.08 -6.84
C LEU A 534 1.22 16.32 -7.72
N MET A 535 1.87 16.36 -8.89
CA MET A 535 1.65 17.40 -9.89
C MET A 535 0.18 17.45 -10.32
N ALA A 536 -0.45 16.30 -10.54
CA ALA A 536 -1.85 16.25 -10.95
C ALA A 536 -2.80 16.80 -9.88
N TYR A 537 -2.59 16.48 -8.59
CA TYR A 537 -3.36 17.05 -7.48
C TYR A 537 -3.17 18.56 -7.37
N LEU A 538 -1.92 19.03 -7.41
CA LEU A 538 -1.62 20.46 -7.34
C LEU A 538 -2.33 21.24 -8.46
N LEU A 539 -2.30 20.74 -9.70
CA LEU A 539 -2.92 21.42 -10.84
C LEU A 539 -4.44 21.49 -10.72
N ASP A 540 -5.06 20.46 -10.14
CA ASP A 540 -6.50 20.42 -9.87
C ASP A 540 -6.88 21.43 -8.77
N GLU A 541 -6.13 21.48 -7.66
CA GLU A 541 -6.31 22.49 -6.60
C GLU A 541 -6.09 23.93 -7.11
N LEU A 542 -5.05 24.12 -7.92
CA LEU A 542 -4.76 25.41 -8.55
C LEU A 542 -5.91 25.82 -9.48
N TYR A 543 -6.46 24.88 -10.25
CA TYR A 543 -7.64 25.13 -11.06
C TYR A 543 -8.86 25.50 -10.20
N GLU A 544 -9.19 24.71 -9.17
CA GLU A 544 -10.38 24.93 -8.36
C GLU A 544 -10.40 26.30 -7.67
N ARG A 545 -9.22 26.82 -7.28
CA ARG A 545 -9.08 28.17 -6.71
C ARG A 545 -9.08 29.29 -7.76
N CYS A 546 -8.70 28.99 -9.00
CA CYS A 546 -8.58 29.98 -10.07
C CYS A 546 -9.73 29.92 -11.10
N LYS A 547 -10.64 28.95 -11.01
CA LYS A 547 -11.68 28.67 -12.02
C LYS A 547 -12.56 29.87 -12.35
N ASP A 548 -12.82 30.75 -11.37
CA ASP A 548 -13.64 31.95 -11.57
C ASP A 548 -12.94 33.03 -12.42
N THR A 549 -11.61 33.04 -12.41
CA THR A 549 -10.78 34.02 -13.12
C THR A 549 -10.26 33.51 -14.46
N GLY A 550 -10.16 32.19 -14.62
CA GLY A 550 -9.51 31.55 -15.77
C GLY A 550 -7.98 31.75 -15.82
N ILE A 551 -7.38 32.31 -14.76
CA ILE A 551 -5.95 32.62 -14.69
C ILE A 551 -5.32 31.83 -13.53
N LEU A 552 -4.51 30.82 -13.87
CA LEU A 552 -3.70 30.05 -12.92
C LEU A 552 -2.49 30.92 -12.51
N SER A 553 -2.55 31.51 -11.32
CA SER A 553 -1.57 32.52 -10.89
C SER A 553 -0.48 31.96 -9.97
N ARG A 554 0.72 32.59 -10.02
CA ARG A 554 1.83 32.31 -9.10
C ARG A 554 1.45 32.57 -7.65
N GLU A 555 0.66 33.62 -7.40
CA GLU A 555 0.19 33.96 -6.04
C GLU A 555 -0.60 32.80 -5.43
N VAL A 556 -1.57 32.23 -6.16
CA VAL A 556 -2.34 31.08 -5.67
C VAL A 556 -1.48 29.82 -5.54
N TYR A 557 -0.54 29.62 -6.46
CA TYR A 557 0.44 28.53 -6.37
C TYR A 557 1.35 28.64 -5.13
N ASP A 558 1.77 29.85 -4.76
CA ASP A 558 2.56 30.12 -3.56
C ASP A 558 1.73 29.95 -2.29
N ASP A 559 0.49 30.42 -2.29
CA ASP A 559 -0.47 30.25 -1.19
C ASP A 559 -0.85 28.78 -0.96
N LEU A 560 -0.74 27.93 -2.00
CA LEU A 560 -0.87 26.47 -1.91
C LEU A 560 0.38 25.81 -1.31
N GLY A 561 1.46 26.55 -1.07
CA GLY A 561 2.74 26.03 -0.60
C GLY A 561 3.55 25.32 -1.69
N GLN A 562 3.35 25.69 -2.95
CA GLN A 562 3.95 25.07 -4.13
C GLN A 562 3.59 23.57 -4.24
N VAL A 563 4.38 22.77 -4.97
CA VAL A 563 4.16 21.33 -5.12
C VAL A 563 4.22 20.60 -3.77
N GLN A 564 5.11 21.05 -2.87
CA GLN A 564 5.38 20.43 -1.59
C GLN A 564 4.24 20.65 -0.58
N GLY A 565 3.62 21.83 -0.52
CA GLY A 565 2.52 22.14 0.40
C GLY A 565 1.21 21.41 0.07
N ALA A 566 1.00 21.06 -1.21
CA ALA A 566 -0.18 20.34 -1.65
C ALA A 566 -0.30 18.95 -1.00
N ILE A 567 0.82 18.26 -0.74
CA ILE A 567 0.78 16.94 -0.10
C ILE A 567 0.32 17.02 1.37
N GLY A 568 0.70 18.08 2.08
CA GLY A 568 0.33 18.30 3.47
C GLY A 568 -1.16 18.58 3.62
N LYS A 569 -1.72 19.41 2.73
CA LYS A 569 -3.17 19.69 2.69
C LYS A 569 -3.97 18.42 2.41
N ARG A 570 -3.54 17.63 1.43
CA ARG A 570 -4.19 16.35 1.09
C ARG A 570 -4.14 15.33 2.22
N ALA A 571 -3.01 15.22 2.90
CA ALA A 571 -2.87 14.36 4.07
C ALA A 571 -3.85 14.77 5.18
N GLU A 572 -3.98 16.07 5.42
CA GLU A 572 -4.94 16.59 6.39
C GLU A 572 -6.39 16.34 5.95
N GLU A 573 -6.73 16.48 4.67
CA GLU A 573 -8.07 16.16 4.13
C GLU A 573 -8.41 14.68 4.32
N ALA A 574 -7.52 13.77 3.89
CA ALA A 574 -7.73 12.33 4.01
C ALA A 574 -7.90 11.88 5.47
N ILE A 575 -7.11 12.46 6.39
CA ILE A 575 -7.22 12.16 7.81
C ILE A 575 -8.46 12.81 8.43
N SER A 576 -8.83 14.02 8.04
CA SER A 576 -10.02 14.70 8.59
C SER A 576 -11.32 13.99 8.19
N GLU A 577 -11.38 13.43 6.98
CA GLU A 577 -12.50 12.59 6.53
C GLU A 577 -12.61 11.33 7.41
N LEU A 578 -11.50 10.59 7.59
CA LEU A 578 -11.45 9.42 8.48
C LEU A 578 -11.76 9.77 9.94
N GLU A 579 -11.26 10.89 10.45
CA GLU A 579 -11.49 11.35 11.83
C GLU A 579 -12.98 11.61 12.07
N THR A 580 -13.69 12.07 11.03
CA THR A 580 -15.14 12.29 11.10
C THR A 580 -15.92 10.97 11.10
N GLU A 581 -15.46 9.97 10.35
CA GLU A 581 -16.12 8.65 10.24
C GLU A 581 -15.81 7.73 11.43
N SER A 582 -14.55 7.72 11.89
CA SER A 582 -14.04 6.83 12.95
C SER A 582 -12.78 7.41 13.61
N PRO A 583 -12.92 8.17 14.72
CA PRO A 583 -11.80 8.82 15.40
C PRO A 583 -10.70 7.85 15.87
N THR A 584 -11.06 6.61 16.23
CA THR A 584 -10.13 5.58 16.73
C THR A 584 -9.10 5.15 15.69
N ILE A 585 -9.41 5.25 14.39
CA ILE A 585 -8.47 4.94 13.30
C ILE A 585 -7.32 5.95 13.28
N VAL A 586 -7.63 7.23 13.52
CA VAL A 586 -6.63 8.31 13.50
C VAL A 586 -5.71 8.26 14.71
N GLU A 587 -6.15 7.67 15.83
CA GLU A 587 -5.29 7.44 17.00
C GLU A 587 -4.13 6.47 16.70
N ALA A 588 -4.24 5.62 15.66
CA ALA A 588 -3.18 4.71 15.22
C ALA A 588 -2.08 5.39 14.36
N LEU A 589 -2.21 6.70 14.08
CA LEU A 589 -1.28 7.44 13.23
C LEU A 589 0.17 7.44 13.74
N PRO A 590 0.45 7.65 15.05
CA PRO A 590 1.80 7.50 15.58
C PRO A 590 2.36 6.08 15.40
N ASP A 591 1.52 5.04 15.51
CA ASP A 591 1.94 3.64 15.40
C ASP A 591 2.33 3.24 13.98
N VAL A 592 1.65 3.81 12.98
CA VAL A 592 2.01 3.62 11.57
C VAL A 592 3.25 4.43 11.21
N PHE A 593 3.28 5.73 11.55
CA PHE A 593 4.37 6.61 11.10
C PHE A 593 5.68 6.39 11.85
N LYS A 594 5.68 5.86 13.09
CA LYS A 594 6.93 5.51 13.80
C LYS A 594 7.75 4.43 13.07
N GLU A 595 7.10 3.55 12.32
CA GLU A 595 7.78 2.50 11.54
C GLU A 595 8.14 2.98 10.13
N LEU A 596 7.41 3.95 9.57
CA LEU A 596 7.58 4.48 8.21
C LEU A 596 8.55 5.67 8.10
N LEU A 597 9.13 6.11 9.21
CA LEU A 597 10.09 7.21 9.20
C LEU A 597 11.31 6.93 10.07
N GLU A 598 12.40 7.60 9.75
CA GLU A 598 13.57 7.71 10.60
C GLU A 598 14.06 9.16 10.62
N VAL A 599 14.88 9.50 11.61
CA VAL A 599 15.54 10.81 11.68
C VAL A 599 17.04 10.60 11.43
N ASP A 600 17.58 11.38 10.50
CA ASP A 600 19.01 11.35 10.18
C ASP A 600 19.87 12.09 11.23
N GLU A 601 21.20 12.02 11.08
CA GLU A 601 22.15 12.70 11.98
C GLU A 601 22.00 14.23 11.98
N ARG A 602 21.34 14.80 10.96
CA ARG A 602 21.12 16.23 10.76
C ARG A 602 19.72 16.68 11.16
N ASN A 603 18.96 15.85 11.86
CA ASN A 603 17.61 16.16 12.34
C ASN A 603 16.58 16.28 11.23
N VAL A 604 16.84 15.65 10.09
CA VAL A 604 15.94 15.64 8.95
C VAL A 604 15.15 14.32 8.98
N PRO A 605 13.80 14.37 8.99
CA PRO A 605 13.00 13.18 8.82
C PRO A 605 13.14 12.67 7.39
N THR A 606 13.42 11.39 7.27
CA THR A 606 13.53 10.63 6.02
C THR A 606 12.58 9.44 6.06
N ARG A 607 12.15 8.97 4.90
CA ARG A 607 11.26 7.81 4.84
C ARG A 607 12.01 6.52 5.17
N LYS A 608 11.36 5.62 5.90
CA LYS A 608 11.80 4.26 6.18
C LYS A 608 10.80 3.28 5.56
N ARG A 609 11.30 2.12 5.12
CA ARG A 609 10.47 1.01 4.65
C ARG A 609 10.12 0.14 5.85
N ALA A 610 8.84 -0.21 5.97
CA ALA A 610 8.35 -1.10 7.02
C ALA A 610 7.62 -2.29 6.39
N ARG A 611 7.66 -3.45 7.05
CA ARG A 611 6.84 -4.60 6.64
C ARG A 611 5.38 -4.35 7.01
N MET A 612 4.44 -4.82 6.20
CA MET A 612 3.00 -4.67 6.49
C MET A 612 2.61 -5.29 7.83
N GLU A 613 3.27 -6.38 8.23
CA GLU A 613 3.10 -7.03 9.54
C GLU A 613 3.47 -6.11 10.72
N GLN A 614 4.44 -5.21 10.53
CA GLN A 614 4.83 -4.23 11.56
C GLN A 614 3.80 -3.10 11.70
N LEU A 615 3.08 -2.79 10.62
CA LEU A 615 2.09 -1.71 10.58
C LEU A 615 0.69 -2.17 10.99
N ASN A 616 0.31 -3.42 10.67
CA ASN A 616 -1.02 -3.96 10.91
C ASN A 616 -1.18 -4.62 12.29
N ARG A 617 -0.54 -4.05 13.32
CA ARG A 617 -0.62 -4.58 14.70
C ARG A 617 -2.01 -4.40 15.32
N SER A 618 -2.80 -3.47 14.81
CA SER A 618 -4.20 -3.28 15.14
C SER A 618 -5.07 -3.20 13.88
N PRO A 619 -6.36 -3.58 13.94
CA PRO A 619 -7.30 -3.38 12.84
C PRO A 619 -7.36 -1.92 12.39
N GLU A 620 -7.29 -0.98 13.34
CA GLU A 620 -7.29 0.46 13.11
C GLU A 620 -6.07 0.91 12.30
N ALA A 621 -4.88 0.39 12.61
CA ALA A 621 -3.66 0.71 11.87
C ALA A 621 -3.70 0.16 10.44
N ALA A 622 -4.25 -1.05 10.24
CA ALA A 622 -4.42 -1.63 8.91
C ALA A 622 -5.36 -0.79 8.03
N GLU A 623 -6.48 -0.35 8.60
CA GLU A 623 -7.44 0.51 7.92
C GLU A 623 -6.84 1.89 7.60
N LEU A 624 -6.04 2.45 8.52
CA LEU A 624 -5.30 3.69 8.28
C LEU A 624 -4.30 3.57 7.12
N VAL A 625 -3.53 2.48 7.07
CA VAL A 625 -2.58 2.22 5.97
C VAL A 625 -3.30 2.10 4.63
N GLU A 626 -4.42 1.39 4.59
CA GLU A 626 -5.29 1.30 3.40
C GLU A 626 -5.78 2.68 2.97
N ALA A 627 -6.33 3.47 3.88
CA ALA A 627 -6.87 4.79 3.57
C ALA A 627 -5.77 5.75 3.07
N LEU A 628 -4.59 5.75 3.69
CA LEU A 628 -3.44 6.55 3.23
C LEU A 628 -2.88 6.05 1.88
N THR A 629 -2.96 4.75 1.60
CA THR A 629 -2.59 4.17 0.29
C THR A 629 -3.58 4.58 -0.80
N ASN A 630 -4.89 4.55 -0.51
CA ASN A 630 -5.95 5.03 -1.39
C ASN A 630 -5.83 6.53 -1.65
N ALA A 631 -5.47 7.29 -0.62
CA ALA A 631 -5.05 8.67 -0.70
C ALA A 631 -3.66 8.86 -1.33
N ARG A 632 -3.00 7.82 -1.85
CA ARG A 632 -1.68 7.87 -2.51
C ARG A 632 -0.59 8.61 -1.70
N LEU A 633 -0.69 8.55 -0.38
CA LEU A 633 0.31 9.08 0.55
C LEU A 633 1.31 8.00 0.93
N LEU A 634 0.89 6.73 0.86
CA LEU A 634 1.73 5.55 1.01
C LEU A 634 1.83 4.76 -0.29
N VAL A 635 2.94 4.05 -0.46
CA VAL A 635 3.19 3.11 -1.55
C VAL A 635 3.47 1.74 -0.92
N LYS A 636 2.68 0.75 -1.32
CA LYS A 636 2.93 -0.66 -1.03
C LYS A 636 3.82 -1.25 -2.11
N ASP A 637 4.80 -2.05 -1.78
CA ASP A 637 5.66 -2.80 -2.72
C ASP A 637 5.86 -4.22 -2.20
N LEU A 638 6.25 -5.17 -3.05
CA LEU A 638 6.56 -6.54 -2.63
C LEU A 638 8.05 -6.76 -2.73
N GLN A 639 8.66 -7.09 -1.59
CA GLN A 639 10.06 -7.44 -1.53
C GLN A 639 10.21 -8.93 -1.28
N ARG A 640 11.03 -9.57 -2.12
CA ARG A 640 11.36 -10.98 -1.98
C ARG A 640 12.49 -11.13 -0.98
N GLU A 641 12.18 -11.69 0.18
CA GLU A 641 13.17 -11.99 1.22
C GLU A 641 13.45 -13.49 1.27
N VAL A 642 14.71 -13.84 1.49
CA VAL A 642 15.09 -15.22 1.75
C VAL A 642 15.03 -15.41 3.25
N ASP A 643 14.14 -16.29 3.70
CA ASP A 643 14.09 -16.75 5.08
C ASP A 643 15.48 -17.29 5.46
N PRO A 644 16.17 -16.66 6.43
CA PRO A 644 17.52 -17.06 6.81
C PRO A 644 17.59 -18.48 7.39
N GLU A 645 16.49 -18.97 7.98
CA GLU A 645 16.42 -20.27 8.65
C GLU A 645 15.98 -21.39 7.71
N THR A 646 14.96 -21.13 6.88
CA THR A 646 14.41 -22.16 5.99
C THR A 646 15.01 -22.13 4.58
N GLY A 647 15.66 -21.04 4.19
CA GLY A 647 16.17 -20.81 2.84
C GLY A 647 15.08 -20.62 1.79
N ASN A 648 13.81 -20.58 2.20
CA ASN A 648 12.68 -20.32 1.32
C ASN A 648 12.58 -18.82 1.03
N THR A 649 12.23 -18.46 -0.20
CA THR A 649 11.85 -17.08 -0.52
C THR A 649 10.42 -16.84 -0.05
N VAL A 650 10.24 -15.87 0.84
CA VAL A 650 8.94 -15.34 1.24
C VAL A 650 8.79 -13.96 0.61
N ASP A 651 7.64 -13.74 -0.02
CA ASP A 651 7.28 -12.43 -0.53
C ASP A 651 6.66 -11.63 0.60
N THR A 652 7.32 -10.53 0.97
CA THR A 652 6.91 -9.67 2.07
C THR A 652 6.41 -8.35 1.52
N GLU A 653 5.21 -7.97 1.93
CA GLU A 653 4.66 -6.65 1.62
C GLU A 653 5.36 -5.59 2.45
N ILE A 654 5.98 -4.64 1.75
CA ILE A 654 6.65 -3.49 2.32
C ILE A 654 5.83 -2.24 2.03
N VAL A 655 5.81 -1.31 2.96
CA VAL A 655 5.11 -0.03 2.83
C VAL A 655 6.12 1.08 3.05
N GLU A 656 6.03 2.13 2.25
CA GLU A 656 6.82 3.34 2.40
C GLU A 656 5.99 4.59 2.12
N VAL A 657 6.47 5.73 2.62
CA VAL A 657 5.89 7.04 2.29
C VAL A 657 6.14 7.35 0.81
N ALA A 658 5.06 7.73 0.10
CA ALA A 658 5.10 8.00 -1.33
C ALA A 658 6.09 9.12 -1.70
N HIS A 659 6.18 10.15 -0.85
CA HIS A 659 7.13 11.25 -1.02
C HIS A 659 7.55 11.82 0.34
N GLU A 660 8.86 12.03 0.55
CA GLU A 660 9.39 12.62 1.80
C GLU A 660 8.81 13.98 2.16
N ALA A 661 8.25 14.70 1.18
CA ALA A 661 7.50 15.94 1.36
C ALA A 661 6.44 15.82 2.46
N LEU A 662 5.79 14.65 2.56
CA LEU A 662 4.77 14.35 3.57
C LEU A 662 5.30 14.54 4.99
N LEU A 663 6.54 14.10 5.25
CA LEU A 663 7.17 14.17 6.57
C LEU A 663 7.53 15.59 7.02
N ARG A 664 7.50 16.56 6.10
CA ARG A 664 7.94 17.95 6.34
C ARG A 664 6.79 18.96 6.23
N GLN A 665 5.82 18.69 5.36
CA GLN A 665 4.75 19.65 5.01
C GLN A 665 3.42 19.34 5.70
N TRP A 666 3.24 18.13 6.21
CA TRP A 666 2.03 17.80 6.96
C TRP A 666 2.19 18.19 8.42
N LYS A 667 1.63 19.35 8.78
CA LYS A 667 1.78 19.97 10.10
C LYS A 667 1.56 19.02 11.28
N ARG A 668 0.50 18.21 11.26
CA ARG A 668 0.18 17.25 12.34
C ARG A 668 1.33 16.26 12.56
N LEU A 669 1.90 15.75 11.47
CA LEU A 669 3.03 14.83 11.50
C LEU A 669 4.34 15.54 11.86
N THR A 670 4.60 16.73 11.31
CA THR A 670 5.79 17.53 11.64
C THR A 670 5.82 17.90 13.12
N ASP A 671 4.71 18.39 13.68
CA ASP A 671 4.59 18.75 15.11
C ASP A 671 4.86 17.52 16.01
N TRP A 672 4.41 16.34 15.60
CA TRP A 672 4.68 15.08 16.30
C TRP A 672 6.15 14.63 16.20
N ILE A 673 6.75 14.71 15.01
CA ILE A 673 8.17 14.39 14.78
C ILE A 673 9.05 15.33 15.62
N GLU A 674 8.78 16.63 15.62
CA GLU A 674 9.54 17.62 16.40
C GLU A 674 9.46 17.33 17.90
N LEU A 675 8.29 16.94 18.40
CA LEU A 675 8.08 16.59 19.81
C LEU A 675 8.82 15.30 20.22
N ARG A 676 9.09 14.39 19.29
CA ARG A 676 9.67 13.05 19.53
C ARG A 676 11.05 12.86 18.89
N GLN A 677 11.68 13.94 18.43
CA GLN A 677 12.90 13.85 17.63
C GLN A 677 14.05 13.14 18.37
N ASP A 678 14.21 13.41 19.66
CA ASP A 678 15.24 12.78 20.48
C ASP A 678 14.97 11.28 20.67
N ASP A 679 13.70 10.87 20.72
CA ASP A 679 13.29 9.47 20.85
C ASP A 679 13.63 8.67 19.59
N PHE A 680 13.38 9.24 18.39
CA PHE A 680 13.79 8.64 17.12
C PHE A 680 15.31 8.49 17.00
N ARG A 681 16.09 9.49 17.43
CA ARG A 681 17.55 9.39 17.44
C ARG A 681 18.02 8.27 18.36
N LEU A 682 17.43 8.18 19.53
CA LEU A 682 17.80 7.18 20.51
C LEU A 682 17.48 5.77 20.02
N ARG A 683 16.29 5.56 19.42
CA ARG A 683 15.93 4.30 18.76
C ARG A 683 16.99 3.89 17.74
N ARG A 684 17.40 4.78 16.83
CA ARG A 684 18.45 4.52 15.84
C ARG A 684 19.81 4.20 16.47
N GLN A 685 20.19 4.88 17.55
CA GLN A 685 21.45 4.59 18.25
C GLN A 685 21.45 3.20 18.87
N VAL A 686 20.33 2.78 19.45
CA VAL A 686 20.15 1.45 20.03
C VAL A 686 20.09 0.37 18.94
N GLU A 687 19.37 0.61 17.84
CA GLU A 687 19.37 -0.28 16.65
C GLU A 687 20.79 -0.53 16.15
N ASN A 688 21.57 0.52 15.92
CA ASN A 688 22.97 0.41 15.49
C ASN A 688 23.86 -0.32 16.53
N ALA A 689 23.64 -0.08 17.82
CA ALA A 689 24.39 -0.74 18.89
C ALA A 689 24.06 -2.23 18.98
N ALA A 690 22.80 -2.59 18.82
CA ALA A 690 22.33 -3.98 18.79
C ALA A 690 22.90 -4.75 17.58
N GLU A 691 22.92 -4.12 16.40
CA GLU A 691 23.56 -4.70 15.21
C GLU A 691 25.06 -4.92 15.43
N ALA A 692 25.77 -3.92 15.96
CA ALA A 692 27.20 -4.04 16.27
C ALA A 692 27.49 -5.14 17.30
N TRP A 693 26.63 -5.27 18.32
CA TRP A 693 26.70 -6.34 19.31
C TRP A 693 26.48 -7.72 18.69
N ALA A 694 25.49 -7.87 17.80
CA ALA A 694 25.26 -9.12 17.09
C ALA A 694 26.46 -9.54 16.23
N VAL A 695 27.05 -8.59 15.48
CA VAL A 695 28.26 -8.81 14.67
C VAL A 695 29.47 -9.20 15.53
N SER A 696 29.55 -8.71 16.77
CA SER A 696 30.62 -9.08 17.71
C SER A 696 30.53 -10.52 18.25
N GLY A 697 29.50 -11.28 17.87
CA GLY A 697 29.20 -12.59 18.46
C GLY A 697 28.50 -12.48 19.81
N LYS A 698 27.73 -11.40 20.02
CA LYS A 698 26.97 -11.11 21.24
C LYS A 698 27.85 -11.01 22.50
N ASP A 699 29.04 -10.39 22.41
CA ASP A 699 29.92 -10.18 23.59
C ASP A 699 29.18 -9.36 24.66
N PRO A 700 28.99 -9.87 25.89
CA PRO A 700 28.33 -9.14 26.97
C PRO A 700 28.97 -7.77 27.28
N ARG A 701 30.25 -7.56 26.96
CA ARG A 701 30.94 -6.27 27.16
C ARG A 701 30.58 -5.21 26.13
N ALA A 702 30.04 -5.60 24.98
CA ALA A 702 29.59 -4.69 23.93
C ALA A 702 28.12 -4.26 24.10
N MET A 703 27.42 -4.85 25.08
CA MET A 703 26.05 -4.48 25.42
C MET A 703 26.02 -3.15 26.19
N TRP A 704 24.98 -2.36 25.97
CA TRP A 704 24.74 -1.16 26.77
C TRP A 704 24.32 -1.52 28.19
N THR A 705 24.74 -0.71 29.17
CA THR A 705 24.30 -0.90 30.56
C THR A 705 22.84 -0.49 30.71
N HIS A 706 22.17 -0.96 31.78
CA HIS A 706 20.81 -0.53 32.07
C HIS A 706 20.68 1.00 32.11
N GLU A 707 21.63 1.73 32.73
CA GLU A 707 21.61 3.19 32.82
C GLU A 707 21.68 3.87 31.44
N GLN A 708 22.37 3.24 30.48
CA GLN A 708 22.41 3.72 29.10
C GLN A 708 21.10 3.45 28.35
N LEU A 709 20.37 2.39 28.73
CA LEU A 709 19.08 2.03 28.14
C LEU A 709 17.88 2.72 28.83
N VAL A 710 18.02 3.29 30.03
CA VAL A 710 16.95 4.02 30.74
C VAL A 710 16.29 5.10 29.86
N PRO A 711 17.02 5.98 29.17
CA PRO A 711 16.40 6.94 28.27
C PRO A 711 15.59 6.27 27.14
N PHE A 712 16.02 5.09 26.71
CA PHE A 712 15.39 4.33 25.62
C PHE A 712 14.12 3.64 26.09
N TYR A 713 14.10 3.07 27.30
CA TYR A 713 12.85 2.57 27.90
C TYR A 713 11.80 3.67 28.03
N GLY A 714 12.21 4.88 28.42
CA GLY A 714 11.30 6.03 28.43
C GLY A 714 10.81 6.42 27.03
N ALA A 715 11.66 6.28 26.00
CA ALA A 715 11.26 6.52 24.61
C ALA A 715 10.27 5.45 24.11
N MET A 716 10.51 4.17 24.43
CA MET A 716 9.60 3.07 24.14
C MET A 716 8.22 3.31 24.74
N GLU A 717 8.14 3.68 26.02
CA GLU A 717 6.87 3.99 26.68
C GLU A 717 6.13 5.14 25.98
N ARG A 718 6.84 6.20 25.56
CA ARG A 718 6.27 7.33 24.80
C ARG A 718 5.83 6.96 23.38
N PHE A 719 6.39 5.90 22.80
CA PHE A 719 5.96 5.30 21.53
C PHE A 719 4.88 4.23 21.70
N GLY A 720 4.49 3.90 22.94
CA GLY A 720 3.58 2.78 23.20
C GLY A 720 4.18 1.42 22.87
N ASP A 721 5.52 1.31 22.89
CA ASP A 721 6.24 0.09 22.54
C ASP A 721 6.55 -0.81 23.73
N SER A 722 6.58 -2.11 23.47
CA SER A 722 7.16 -3.14 24.35
C SER A 722 8.39 -3.77 23.69
N ILE A 723 9.14 -4.59 24.43
CA ILE A 723 10.31 -5.28 23.88
C ILE A 723 9.91 -6.22 22.72
N ASP A 724 8.72 -6.84 22.79
CA ASP A 724 8.20 -7.76 21.78
C ASP A 724 7.90 -7.10 20.43
N HIS A 725 7.87 -5.76 20.39
CA HIS A 725 7.71 -5.00 19.16
C HIS A 725 8.99 -4.91 18.32
N TYR A 726 10.14 -5.35 18.85
CA TYR A 726 11.43 -5.24 18.19
C TYR A 726 11.96 -6.63 17.78
N ASP A 727 12.45 -6.74 16.54
CA ASP A 727 13.05 -7.97 16.04
C ASP A 727 14.46 -8.19 16.61
N SER A 728 14.94 -9.44 16.63
CA SER A 728 16.35 -9.75 16.94
C SER A 728 17.25 -9.13 15.86
N PRO A 729 18.39 -8.49 16.23
CA PRO A 729 19.08 -8.55 17.53
C PRO A 729 18.64 -7.51 18.55
N MET A 730 17.70 -6.61 18.22
CA MET A 730 17.36 -5.48 19.06
C MET A 730 16.60 -5.88 20.32
N SER A 731 15.58 -6.73 20.23
CA SER A 731 14.82 -7.20 21.41
C SER A 731 15.71 -7.87 22.46
N GLU A 732 16.71 -8.65 22.04
CA GLU A 732 17.69 -9.26 22.94
C GLU A 732 18.65 -8.24 23.58
N PHE A 733 19.01 -7.19 22.83
CA PHE A 733 19.93 -6.15 23.29
C PHE A 733 19.29 -5.23 24.34
N ILE A 734 17.99 -4.95 24.20
CA ILE A 734 17.23 -4.05 25.06
C ILE A 734 16.53 -4.78 26.21
N GLU A 735 16.76 -6.08 26.38
CA GLU A 735 16.17 -6.83 27.48
C GLU A 735 16.55 -6.20 28.84
N TYR A 736 15.56 -6.05 29.72
CA TYR A 736 15.77 -5.52 31.06
C TYR A 736 16.87 -6.31 31.79
N GLU A 737 17.89 -5.60 32.26
CA GLU A 737 19.05 -6.22 32.92
C GLU A 737 18.64 -7.10 34.11
N GLY A 738 17.61 -6.68 34.87
CA GLY A 738 17.04 -7.45 35.98
C GLY A 738 16.58 -8.84 35.57
N ASP A 739 15.79 -8.95 34.49
CA ASP A 739 15.27 -10.22 34.00
C ASP A 739 16.41 -11.14 33.52
N ARG A 740 17.40 -10.56 32.84
CA ARG A 740 18.59 -11.30 32.39
C ARG A 740 19.39 -11.89 33.55
N ILE A 741 19.68 -11.10 34.59
CA ILE A 741 20.45 -11.59 35.75
C ILE A 741 19.63 -12.55 36.63
N LEU A 742 18.30 -12.42 36.66
CA LEU A 742 17.43 -13.41 37.30
C LEU A 742 17.43 -14.75 36.58
N ARG A 743 17.43 -14.75 35.24
CA ARG A 743 17.59 -15.98 34.45
C ARG A 743 18.95 -16.64 34.70
N GLU A 744 20.02 -15.85 34.85
CA GLU A 744 21.37 -16.34 35.19
C GLU A 744 21.40 -17.08 36.55
N LEU A 745 20.56 -16.73 37.51
CA LEU A 745 20.54 -17.41 38.82
C LEU A 745 20.12 -18.89 38.74
N ASN A 746 19.37 -19.26 37.70
CA ASN A 746 18.94 -20.64 37.43
C ASN A 746 20.03 -21.47 36.73
N ASP A 747 21.15 -20.87 36.32
CA ASP A 747 22.32 -21.61 35.86
C ASP A 747 23.09 -22.17 37.07
N ASP A 748 23.27 -23.49 37.10
CA ASP A 748 24.03 -24.21 38.13
C ASP A 748 25.52 -23.81 38.16
N HIS A 749 26.04 -23.21 37.08
CA HIS A 749 27.42 -22.70 37.01
C HIS A 749 27.60 -21.30 37.63
N THR A 750 26.51 -20.62 38.00
CA THR A 750 26.58 -19.29 38.64
C THR A 750 27.20 -19.42 40.03
N ASN A 751 28.43 -18.94 40.16
CA ASN A 751 29.22 -19.08 41.39
C ASN A 751 28.76 -18.14 42.50
N HIS A 752 29.19 -18.40 43.73
CA HIS A 752 28.85 -17.63 44.93
C HIS A 752 29.08 -16.12 44.83
N MET A 753 30.22 -15.70 44.26
CA MET A 753 30.54 -14.27 44.13
C MET A 753 29.59 -13.61 43.14
N ARG A 754 29.34 -14.27 42.00
CA ARG A 754 28.40 -13.79 40.99
C ARG A 754 26.97 -13.69 41.53
N ARG A 755 26.50 -14.68 42.32
CA ARG A 755 25.20 -14.60 43.02
C ARG A 755 25.14 -13.37 43.93
N ALA A 756 26.19 -13.11 44.71
CA ALA A 756 26.25 -11.95 45.58
C ALA A 756 26.27 -10.61 44.80
N GLU A 757 26.95 -10.55 43.65
CA GLU A 757 26.93 -9.40 42.73
C GLU A 757 25.53 -9.19 42.12
N ILE A 758 24.85 -10.27 41.71
CA ILE A 758 23.48 -10.21 41.19
C ILE A 758 22.53 -9.63 42.25
N GLY A 759 22.63 -10.07 43.51
CA GLY A 759 21.83 -9.50 44.60
C GLY A 759 22.07 -8.01 44.80
N ASP A 760 23.31 -7.56 44.69
CA ASP A 760 23.65 -6.13 44.80
C ASP A 760 23.11 -5.34 43.61
N ARG A 761 23.24 -5.89 42.41
CA ARG A 761 22.75 -5.27 41.19
C ARG A 761 21.22 -5.19 41.15
N LEU A 762 20.51 -6.24 41.59
CA LEU A 762 19.06 -6.21 41.73
C LEU A 762 18.62 -5.09 42.66
N TRP A 763 19.31 -4.88 43.78
CA TRP A 763 19.01 -3.77 44.68
C TRP A 763 19.20 -2.40 44.01
N GLU A 764 20.29 -2.20 43.27
CA GLU A 764 20.55 -0.95 42.52
C GLU A 764 19.48 -0.67 41.46
N LEU A 765 18.97 -1.73 40.82
CA LEU A 765 17.90 -1.66 39.80
C LEU A 765 16.50 -1.51 40.39
N GLY A 766 16.34 -1.59 41.72
CA GLY A 766 15.03 -1.57 42.39
C GLY A 766 14.34 -2.93 42.40
N ASP A 767 15.02 -3.94 42.95
CA ASP A 767 14.63 -5.36 43.04
C ASP A 767 13.11 -5.59 43.02
N THR A 768 12.61 -6.00 41.86
CA THR A 768 11.18 -6.13 41.54
C THR A 768 10.61 -7.50 41.92
N ARG A 769 11.41 -8.37 42.54
CA ARG A 769 10.94 -9.70 42.95
C ARG A 769 9.88 -9.56 44.06
N PHE A 770 8.71 -10.13 43.81
CA PHE A 770 7.63 -10.19 44.79
C PHE A 770 8.12 -10.84 46.09
N GLY A 771 7.69 -10.31 47.23
CA GLY A 771 8.07 -10.84 48.55
C GLY A 771 9.42 -10.37 49.09
N VAL A 772 10.13 -9.48 48.38
CA VAL A 772 11.42 -8.90 48.80
C VAL A 772 11.24 -7.48 49.36
N GLY A 773 10.20 -6.77 48.93
CA GLY A 773 9.92 -5.37 49.24
C GLY A 773 8.65 -5.13 50.06
N VAL A 774 8.10 -3.93 49.88
CA VAL A 774 6.84 -3.47 50.49
C VAL A 774 5.92 -2.94 49.41
N ASP A 775 4.62 -2.98 49.68
CA ASP A 775 3.60 -2.45 48.78
C ASP A 775 3.55 -0.90 48.76
N GLU A 776 2.57 -0.35 48.04
CA GLU A 776 2.34 1.10 47.96
C GLU A 776 2.04 1.77 49.31
N TYR A 777 1.51 1.00 50.28
CA TYR A 777 1.18 1.44 51.65
C TYR A 777 2.33 1.22 52.64
N LYS A 778 3.50 0.77 52.16
CA LYS A 778 4.66 0.40 53.00
C LYS A 778 4.40 -0.79 53.90
N ILE A 779 3.48 -1.68 53.53
CA ILE A 779 3.27 -2.96 54.21
C ILE A 779 4.14 -4.03 53.52
N PRO A 780 4.85 -4.88 54.28
CA PRO A 780 5.61 -6.00 53.73
C PRO A 780 4.79 -6.89 52.80
N GLU A 781 5.25 -7.03 51.55
CA GLU A 781 4.74 -8.04 50.64
C GLU A 781 5.30 -9.39 51.06
N ILE A 782 4.46 -10.40 51.29
CA ILE A 782 4.92 -11.74 51.67
C ILE A 782 4.62 -12.72 50.53
N ASP A 783 5.68 -13.24 49.92
CA ASP A 783 5.58 -14.36 48.96
C ASP A 783 5.45 -15.67 49.75
N TRP A 784 4.21 -16.14 49.91
CA TRP A 784 3.92 -17.43 50.53
C TRP A 784 4.21 -18.57 49.57
N CYS A 785 4.81 -19.66 50.07
CA CYS A 785 4.98 -20.86 49.26
C CYS A 785 3.60 -21.38 48.80
N PRO A 786 3.39 -21.63 47.50
CA PRO A 786 2.06 -21.93 46.95
C PRO A 786 1.52 -23.28 47.39
N THR A 787 2.39 -24.20 47.80
CA THR A 787 2.03 -25.50 48.36
C THR A 787 2.16 -25.45 49.89
N PRO A 788 1.10 -25.74 50.67
CA PRO A 788 1.21 -25.79 52.12
C PRO A 788 2.20 -26.89 52.53
N VAL A 789 2.93 -26.64 53.60
CA VAL A 789 3.79 -27.65 54.23
C VAL A 789 2.88 -28.79 54.72
N PRO A 790 3.18 -30.05 54.35
CA PRO A 790 2.29 -31.16 54.67
C PRO A 790 2.29 -31.47 56.16
N ALA A 791 1.14 -31.93 56.66
CA ALA A 791 1.04 -32.50 58.00
C ALA A 791 2.03 -33.66 58.17
N GLY A 792 2.56 -33.84 59.39
CA GLY A 792 3.57 -34.85 59.63
C GLY A 792 3.93 -35.00 61.10
N ARG A 793 4.97 -35.81 61.34
CA ARG A 793 5.58 -35.95 62.66
C ARG A 793 7.09 -35.75 62.55
N VAL A 794 7.61 -34.95 63.46
CA VAL A 794 9.02 -34.57 63.47
C VAL A 794 9.67 -35.02 64.78
N THR A 795 10.83 -35.65 64.68
CA THR A 795 11.73 -35.88 65.80
C THR A 795 12.86 -34.87 65.73
N LEU A 796 13.10 -34.17 66.84
CA LEU A 796 14.17 -33.19 66.95
C LEU A 796 15.44 -33.86 67.50
N GLU A 797 16.61 -33.41 67.05
CA GLU A 797 17.89 -33.89 67.58
C GLU A 797 18.01 -33.60 69.08
N ASP A 798 18.49 -34.59 69.86
CA ASP A 798 18.70 -34.48 71.31
C ASP A 798 17.44 -34.11 72.13
N VAL A 799 16.23 -34.38 71.60
CA VAL A 799 14.96 -34.22 72.31
C VAL A 799 14.19 -35.54 72.31
N ASP A 800 13.73 -35.96 73.48
CA ASP A 800 12.86 -37.13 73.60
C ASP A 800 11.43 -36.78 73.16
N GLY A 801 10.92 -37.46 72.12
CA GLY A 801 9.52 -37.38 71.70
C GLY A 801 9.32 -37.10 70.20
N GLU A 802 8.06 -37.11 69.77
CA GLU A 802 7.63 -36.70 68.44
C GLU A 802 6.72 -35.47 68.54
N PHE A 803 6.87 -34.54 67.61
CA PHE A 803 6.05 -33.34 67.49
C PHE A 803 5.11 -33.49 66.29
N GLU A 804 3.81 -33.27 66.50
CA GLU A 804 2.82 -33.29 65.44
C GLU A 804 2.80 -31.94 64.71
N VAL A 805 2.82 -31.99 63.39
CA VAL A 805 2.77 -30.81 62.52
C VAL A 805 1.46 -30.83 61.74
N GLN A 806 0.67 -29.76 61.87
CA GLN A 806 -0.52 -29.55 61.04
C GLN A 806 -0.11 -28.87 59.73
N PRO A 807 -0.96 -28.87 58.68
CA PRO A 807 -0.66 -28.11 57.47
C PRO A 807 -0.61 -26.60 57.75
N PHE A 808 0.40 -25.92 57.21
CA PHE A 808 0.59 -24.48 57.35
C PHE A 808 1.30 -23.91 56.11
N TYR A 809 1.30 -22.59 55.95
CA TYR A 809 2.03 -21.87 54.90
C TYR A 809 3.26 -21.19 55.48
N ILE A 810 4.34 -21.19 54.71
CA ILE A 810 5.62 -20.58 55.09
C ILE A 810 6.04 -19.56 54.04
N ALA A 811 6.59 -18.43 54.47
CA ALA A 811 7.13 -17.42 53.57
C ALA A 811 8.31 -18.00 52.78
N ARG A 812 8.38 -17.71 51.47
CA ARG A 812 9.43 -18.16 50.56
C ARG A 812 10.80 -17.64 50.97
N TYR A 813 10.87 -16.41 51.46
CA TYR A 813 12.11 -15.75 51.91
C TYR A 813 12.10 -15.49 53.41
N PRO A 814 13.28 -15.39 54.06
CA PRO A 814 13.40 -14.69 55.33
C PRO A 814 12.93 -13.24 55.17
N ILE A 815 12.46 -12.63 56.25
CA ILE A 815 12.07 -11.21 56.22
C ILE A 815 13.27 -10.35 55.87
N THR A 816 13.09 -9.50 54.85
CA THR A 816 14.16 -8.63 54.35
C THR A 816 14.34 -7.40 55.22
N TYR A 817 15.49 -6.75 55.07
CA TYR A 817 15.75 -5.47 55.70
C TYR A 817 14.67 -4.44 55.35
N THR A 818 14.31 -4.31 54.07
CA THR A 818 13.27 -3.35 53.62
C THR A 818 11.94 -3.60 54.32
N GLN A 819 11.53 -4.85 54.44
CA GLN A 819 10.28 -5.23 55.11
C GLN A 819 10.32 -4.93 56.61
N PHE A 820 11.41 -5.30 57.29
CA PHE A 820 11.55 -5.03 58.73
C PHE A 820 11.67 -3.52 59.01
N GLN A 821 12.37 -2.78 58.14
CA GLN A 821 12.52 -1.34 58.27
C GLN A 821 11.17 -0.62 58.17
N ALA A 822 10.23 -1.12 57.37
CA ALA A 822 8.89 -0.53 57.29
C ALA A 822 8.13 -0.60 58.63
N PHE A 823 8.28 -1.70 59.38
CA PHE A 823 7.74 -1.79 60.75
C PHE A 823 8.39 -0.77 61.70
N VAL A 824 9.70 -0.56 61.58
CA VAL A 824 10.44 0.45 62.36
C VAL A 824 9.99 1.87 62.00
N ASP A 825 9.86 2.16 60.70
CA ASP A 825 9.49 3.47 60.16
C ASP A 825 8.02 3.83 60.42
N ALA A 826 7.14 2.83 60.54
CA ALA A 826 5.74 3.01 60.96
C ALA A 826 5.62 3.61 62.37
N GLY A 827 6.70 3.59 63.17
CA GLY A 827 6.79 4.35 64.41
C GLY A 827 5.65 4.02 65.37
N ARG A 828 4.79 4.98 65.70
CA ARG A 828 3.67 4.78 66.64
C ARG A 828 2.60 3.81 66.14
N ASP A 829 2.52 3.61 64.84
CA ASP A 829 1.59 2.69 64.20
C ASP A 829 2.25 1.31 63.96
N GLY A 830 3.54 1.17 64.33
CA GLY A 830 4.33 -0.05 64.23
C GLY A 830 5.23 -0.25 65.44
N PHE A 831 6.54 -0.16 65.26
CA PHE A 831 7.55 -0.52 66.27
C PHE A 831 7.40 0.15 67.65
N MET A 832 6.89 1.38 67.72
CA MET A 832 6.65 2.12 68.97
C MET A 832 5.22 1.95 69.51
N ASN A 833 4.38 1.07 68.93
CA ASN A 833 3.05 0.78 69.44
C ASN A 833 3.11 -0.23 70.59
N PRO A 834 2.74 0.13 71.83
CA PRO A 834 2.83 -0.77 72.98
C PRO A 834 2.00 -2.06 72.84
N ALA A 835 0.94 -2.06 72.03
CA ALA A 835 0.09 -3.23 71.83
C ALA A 835 0.87 -4.42 71.26
N TYR A 836 1.85 -4.19 70.38
CA TYR A 836 2.65 -5.27 69.80
C TYR A 836 3.70 -5.83 70.78
N TRP A 837 3.96 -5.15 71.89
CA TRP A 837 4.92 -5.54 72.91
C TRP A 837 4.27 -6.13 74.18
N GLU A 838 2.96 -6.40 74.15
CA GLU A 838 2.23 -6.97 75.28
C GLU A 838 2.88 -8.28 75.78
N GLY A 839 3.17 -8.35 77.08
CA GLY A 839 3.84 -9.47 77.75
C GLY A 839 5.36 -9.34 77.90
N PHE A 840 5.98 -8.31 77.31
CA PHE A 840 7.41 -8.01 77.42
C PHE A 840 7.68 -6.50 77.27
N GLU A 841 6.81 -5.68 77.87
CA GLU A 841 6.82 -4.21 77.80
C GLU A 841 8.10 -3.60 78.38
N ASP A 842 8.69 -4.23 79.39
CA ASP A 842 9.95 -3.82 80.01
C ASP A 842 11.16 -3.94 79.06
N ILE A 843 11.02 -4.70 77.97
CA ILE A 843 12.04 -4.95 76.95
C ILE A 843 11.88 -4.01 75.74
N MET A 844 10.76 -3.29 75.65
CA MET A 844 10.48 -2.36 74.56
C MET A 844 11.56 -1.26 74.46
N PRO A 845 12.27 -1.13 73.33
CA PRO A 845 13.23 -0.06 73.15
C PRO A 845 12.53 1.29 72.97
N TRP A 846 12.82 2.25 73.86
CA TRP A 846 12.22 3.59 73.88
C TRP A 846 12.75 4.55 72.78
N ASP A 847 13.67 4.08 71.92
CA ASP A 847 14.24 4.87 70.80
C ASP A 847 14.47 3.99 69.56
N HIS A 848 13.79 4.32 68.46
CA HIS A 848 13.95 3.68 67.14
C HIS A 848 15.39 3.82 66.60
N LYS A 849 16.15 4.85 67.02
CA LYS A 849 17.56 5.05 66.63
C LYS A 849 18.52 4.02 67.21
N SER A 850 18.06 3.18 68.14
CA SER A 850 18.84 2.08 68.72
C SER A 850 18.83 0.80 67.87
N VAL A 851 17.93 0.71 66.87
CA VAL A 851 17.93 -0.35 65.85
C VAL A 851 19.00 -0.01 64.82
N ASN A 852 20.26 -0.23 65.20
CA ASN A 852 21.41 0.10 64.38
C ASN A 852 21.67 -1.02 63.37
N GLN A 853 20.75 -1.20 62.41
CA GLN A 853 21.04 -2.02 61.25
C GLN A 853 21.81 -1.14 60.25
N THR A 854 23.08 -1.46 60.02
CA THR A 854 23.90 -0.78 59.00
C THR A 854 23.15 -0.83 57.66
N PRO A 855 23.02 0.29 56.90
CA PRO A 855 22.30 0.29 55.63
C PRO A 855 23.03 -0.63 54.64
N ALA A 856 22.57 -1.88 54.60
CA ALA A 856 22.92 -2.87 53.61
C ALA A 856 21.74 -2.99 52.65
N ASN A 857 22.03 -3.45 51.43
CA ASN A 857 21.04 -3.67 50.38
C ASN A 857 19.75 -4.27 50.95
N GLY A 858 18.64 -3.56 50.76
CA GLY A 858 17.39 -3.81 51.47
C GLY A 858 16.74 -5.16 51.17
N ASN A 859 17.17 -5.79 50.07
CA ASN A 859 16.77 -7.14 49.64
C ASN A 859 17.52 -8.29 50.35
N ARG A 860 18.40 -8.00 51.31
CA ARG A 860 19.03 -9.01 52.18
C ARG A 860 18.14 -9.35 53.38
N PRO A 861 18.29 -10.53 54.00
CA PRO A 861 17.61 -10.82 55.26
C PRO A 861 17.89 -9.77 56.32
N ALA A 862 16.88 -9.40 57.10
CA ALA A 862 17.05 -8.62 58.31
C ALA A 862 17.84 -9.45 59.34
N GLU A 863 19.01 -8.96 59.75
CA GLU A 863 19.82 -9.53 60.84
C GLU A 863 19.91 -8.55 62.03
N TRP A 864 20.37 -9.03 63.19
CA TRP A 864 20.35 -8.28 64.46
C TRP A 864 18.93 -7.97 64.96
N VAL A 865 18.00 -8.87 64.67
CA VAL A 865 16.63 -8.81 65.15
C VAL A 865 16.53 -9.67 66.41
N SER A 866 16.09 -9.09 67.53
CA SER A 866 15.80 -9.88 68.73
C SER A 866 14.54 -10.71 68.56
N TRP A 867 14.44 -11.79 69.33
CA TRP A 867 13.25 -12.64 69.30
C TRP A 867 11.97 -11.85 69.60
N PHE A 868 12.02 -10.92 70.57
CA PHE A 868 10.89 -10.03 70.90
C PHE A 868 10.53 -9.08 69.76
N GLN A 869 11.53 -8.55 69.04
CA GLN A 869 11.29 -7.71 67.86
C GLN A 869 10.60 -8.48 66.74
N ALA A 870 10.99 -9.74 66.52
CA ALA A 870 10.36 -10.61 65.53
C ALA A 870 8.89 -10.92 65.89
N ILE A 871 8.59 -11.17 67.18
CA ILE A 871 7.20 -11.35 67.65
C ILE A 871 6.38 -10.06 67.48
N ALA A 872 6.93 -8.90 67.84
CA ALA A 872 6.25 -7.62 67.68
C ALA A 872 5.96 -7.31 66.20
N PHE A 873 6.90 -7.63 65.31
CA PHE A 873 6.71 -7.55 63.85
C PHE A 873 5.58 -8.47 63.38
N CYS A 874 5.52 -9.72 63.86
CA CYS A 874 4.46 -10.67 63.52
C CYS A 874 3.07 -10.14 63.93
N ARG A 875 2.95 -9.57 65.13
CA ARG A 875 1.69 -8.98 65.62
C ARG A 875 1.26 -7.78 64.78
N TRP A 876 2.20 -6.87 64.48
CA TRP A 876 1.95 -5.72 63.63
C TRP A 876 1.49 -6.13 62.23
N LEU A 877 2.20 -7.06 61.61
CA LEU A 877 1.86 -7.53 60.26
C LEU A 877 0.53 -8.30 60.25
N SER A 878 0.22 -9.08 61.29
CA SER A 878 -1.08 -9.77 61.42
C SER A 878 -2.25 -8.79 61.40
N GLU A 879 -2.12 -7.65 62.06
CA GLU A 879 -3.15 -6.60 62.05
C GLU A 879 -3.37 -6.02 60.64
N HIS A 880 -2.30 -5.83 59.87
CA HIS A 880 -2.36 -5.27 58.53
C HIS A 880 -2.85 -6.27 57.48
N LEU A 881 -2.50 -7.55 57.63
CA LEU A 881 -2.94 -8.62 56.73
C LEU A 881 -4.36 -9.12 57.04
N GLY A 882 -4.87 -8.87 58.25
CA GLY A 882 -6.19 -9.34 58.68
C GLY A 882 -6.26 -10.82 59.05
N TYR A 883 -5.12 -11.53 59.04
CA TYR A 883 -4.96 -12.90 59.50
C TYR A 883 -3.67 -13.07 60.29
N GLU A 884 -3.59 -14.12 61.10
CA GLU A 884 -2.43 -14.35 61.97
C GLU A 884 -1.19 -14.79 61.15
N VAL A 885 -0.10 -14.08 61.36
CA VAL A 885 1.26 -14.50 61.00
C VAL A 885 2.11 -14.61 62.25
N ARG A 886 2.97 -15.63 62.30
CA ARG A 886 3.78 -15.94 63.49
C ARG A 886 5.15 -16.49 63.12
N LEU A 887 6.02 -16.63 64.11
CA LEU A 887 7.25 -17.42 63.96
C LEU A 887 6.91 -18.91 63.85
N PRO A 888 7.67 -19.68 63.06
CA PRO A 888 7.56 -21.13 63.07
C PRO A 888 7.99 -21.68 64.43
N THR A 889 7.33 -22.74 64.88
CA THR A 889 7.94 -23.64 65.86
C THR A 889 9.09 -24.40 65.22
N GLU A 890 10.02 -24.90 66.04
CA GLU A 890 11.20 -25.60 65.55
C GLU A 890 10.88 -26.84 64.69
N TRP A 891 9.82 -27.58 65.04
CA TRP A 891 9.39 -28.74 64.25
C TRP A 891 8.66 -28.35 62.97
N GLU A 892 7.88 -27.26 62.96
CA GLU A 892 7.32 -26.71 61.71
C GLU A 892 8.43 -26.27 60.76
N TRP A 893 9.45 -25.59 61.28
CA TRP A 893 10.61 -25.18 60.49
C TRP A 893 11.33 -26.40 59.87
N GLN A 894 11.58 -27.45 60.66
CA GLN A 894 12.20 -28.69 60.16
C GLN A 894 11.31 -29.43 59.15
N GLN A 895 10.00 -29.48 59.38
CA GLN A 895 9.04 -30.06 58.43
C GLN A 895 9.04 -29.30 57.11
N ALA A 896 9.08 -27.96 57.14
CA ALA A 896 9.16 -27.13 55.94
C ALA A 896 10.49 -27.32 55.19
N ALA A 897 11.60 -27.46 55.93
CA ALA A 897 12.93 -27.69 55.34
C ALA A 897 12.99 -29.05 54.63
N THR A 898 12.46 -30.11 55.25
CA THR A 898 12.58 -31.49 54.76
C THR A 898 11.41 -31.97 53.91
N GLY A 899 10.29 -31.24 53.90
CA GLY A 899 9.01 -31.71 53.35
C GLY A 899 8.47 -32.97 54.07
N GLY A 900 8.97 -33.27 55.28
CA GLY A 900 8.67 -34.50 56.01
C GLY A 900 9.45 -35.73 55.56
N ASN A 901 10.46 -35.57 54.68
CA ASN A 901 11.32 -36.67 54.29
C ASN A 901 12.48 -36.85 55.29
N ALA A 902 12.50 -38.01 55.98
CA ALA A 902 13.52 -38.31 56.99
C ALA A 902 14.94 -38.47 56.41
N ASP A 903 15.07 -38.75 55.11
CA ASP A 903 16.38 -38.87 54.45
C ASP A 903 17.01 -37.49 54.13
N TYR A 904 16.24 -36.41 54.22
CA TYR A 904 16.72 -35.07 53.85
C TYR A 904 17.52 -34.46 55.00
N LEU A 905 18.85 -34.45 54.84
CA LEU A 905 19.76 -33.74 55.76
C LEU A 905 19.81 -32.23 55.45
N TYR A 906 19.53 -31.84 54.22
CA TYR A 906 19.45 -30.47 53.74
C TYR A 906 18.12 -30.25 52.99
N PRO A 907 17.67 -29.01 52.79
CA PRO A 907 16.40 -28.74 52.10
C PRO A 907 16.29 -29.36 50.71
N TRP A 908 17.42 -29.46 50.00
CA TRP A 908 17.49 -30.03 48.65
C TRP A 908 17.74 -31.55 48.63
N GLY A 909 18.05 -32.20 49.75
CA GLY A 909 18.28 -33.65 49.78
C GLY A 909 19.25 -34.16 50.85
N PRO A 910 19.69 -35.42 50.73
CA PRO A 910 20.57 -36.08 51.71
C PRO A 910 22.02 -35.58 51.67
N ASP A 911 22.49 -35.12 50.52
CA ASP A 911 23.91 -34.85 50.28
C ASP A 911 24.26 -33.35 50.41
N TRP A 912 25.42 -33.08 51.02
CA TRP A 912 25.97 -31.73 51.13
C TRP A 912 26.37 -31.21 49.74
N ASP A 913 25.88 -30.03 49.39
CA ASP A 913 26.30 -29.28 48.21
C ASP A 913 26.54 -27.81 48.60
N PRO A 914 27.80 -27.36 48.65
CA PRO A 914 28.11 -26.00 49.04
C PRO A 914 27.55 -24.97 48.06
N ASN A 915 27.28 -25.31 46.79
CA ASN A 915 26.80 -24.37 45.77
C ASN A 915 25.31 -24.00 45.93
N ARG A 916 24.57 -24.67 46.82
CA ARG A 916 23.13 -24.48 47.03
C ARG A 916 22.78 -23.55 48.20
N THR A 917 23.79 -22.99 48.88
CA THR A 917 23.58 -22.17 50.06
C THR A 917 24.69 -21.13 50.25
N ASN A 918 24.34 -20.00 50.85
CA ASN A 918 25.33 -19.07 51.39
C ASN A 918 25.79 -19.53 52.78
N SER A 919 26.77 -20.42 52.85
CA SER A 919 27.37 -20.90 54.11
C SER A 919 28.79 -20.33 54.34
N LYS A 920 29.44 -20.70 55.44
CA LYS A 920 30.86 -20.34 55.69
C LYS A 920 31.83 -20.86 54.61
N GLU A 921 31.45 -21.89 53.87
CA GLU A 921 32.25 -22.39 52.74
C GLU A 921 32.13 -21.51 51.49
N ALA A 922 31.06 -20.70 51.40
CA ALA A 922 30.92 -19.73 50.34
C ALA A 922 31.94 -18.58 50.54
N PRO A 923 32.74 -18.22 49.51
CA PRO A 923 33.74 -17.16 49.62
C PRO A 923 33.14 -15.74 49.66
N THR A 924 31.82 -15.60 49.82
CA THR A 924 31.11 -14.30 49.87
C THR A 924 31.53 -13.48 51.07
N GLY A 925 31.74 -14.11 52.24
CA GLY A 925 32.11 -13.46 53.49
C GLY A 925 31.07 -12.47 54.03
N ARG A 926 29.81 -12.56 53.59
CA ARG A 926 28.70 -11.67 53.97
C ARG A 926 27.32 -12.30 53.71
N LEU A 927 26.26 -11.65 54.22
CA LEU A 927 24.89 -11.88 53.76
C LEU A 927 24.75 -11.54 52.27
N VAL A 928 23.89 -12.29 51.59
CA VAL A 928 23.46 -11.99 50.22
C VAL A 928 21.95 -11.78 50.17
N ALA A 929 21.45 -11.22 49.06
CA ALA A 929 20.01 -11.02 48.88
C ALA A 929 19.26 -12.34 49.03
N VAL A 930 18.01 -12.28 49.48
CA VAL A 930 17.17 -13.48 49.60
C VAL A 930 16.96 -14.13 48.23
N GLY A 931 16.82 -15.45 48.20
CA GLY A 931 16.43 -16.21 47.02
C GLY A 931 17.50 -16.39 45.93
N LEU A 932 18.77 -16.09 46.22
CA LEU A 932 19.84 -16.19 45.22
C LEU A 932 20.35 -17.62 44.97
N TYR A 933 19.83 -18.61 45.69
CA TYR A 933 20.14 -20.03 45.54
C TYR A 933 18.87 -20.84 45.24
N PRO A 934 18.29 -20.72 44.02
CA PRO A 934 17.06 -21.42 43.67
C PRO A 934 17.19 -22.95 43.77
N ALA A 935 18.36 -23.51 43.43
CA ALA A 935 18.65 -24.93 43.61
C ALA A 935 18.71 -25.39 45.08
N GLY A 936 18.73 -24.46 46.03
CA GLY A 936 18.68 -24.72 47.47
C GLY A 936 17.27 -24.76 48.06
N ALA A 937 16.22 -24.67 47.23
CA ALA A 937 14.83 -24.69 47.68
C ALA A 937 14.48 -25.97 48.46
N SER A 938 13.66 -25.80 49.49
CA SER A 938 13.01 -26.93 50.17
C SER A 938 11.89 -27.53 49.31
N PRO A 939 11.33 -28.70 49.67
CA PRO A 939 10.25 -29.32 48.90
C PRO A 939 8.97 -28.49 48.77
N CYS A 940 8.69 -27.58 49.72
CA CYS A 940 7.57 -26.64 49.61
C CYS A 940 7.91 -25.37 48.82
N GLY A 941 9.17 -25.19 48.41
CA GLY A 941 9.64 -24.03 47.66
C GLY A 941 10.22 -22.89 48.50
N ALA A 942 10.42 -23.10 49.81
CA ALA A 942 11.07 -22.12 50.67
C ALA A 942 12.58 -22.04 50.38
N LEU A 943 13.10 -20.83 50.24
CA LEU A 943 14.49 -20.55 49.87
C LEU A 943 15.27 -20.07 51.08
N ASP A 944 16.59 -20.23 51.05
CA ASP A 944 17.50 -19.84 52.14
C ASP A 944 17.21 -20.54 53.49
N MET A 945 16.51 -21.68 53.46
CA MET A 945 16.31 -22.53 54.66
C MET A 945 17.63 -23.09 55.20
N SER A 946 18.67 -23.15 54.37
CA SER A 946 20.05 -23.44 54.81
C SER A 946 20.94 -22.26 54.47
N GLY A 947 21.68 -21.74 55.45
CA GLY A 947 22.63 -20.65 55.32
C GLY A 947 21.99 -19.26 55.28
N ASN A 948 22.74 -18.28 54.78
CA ASN A 948 22.44 -16.84 54.84
C ASN A 948 22.32 -16.32 56.28
N VAL A 949 21.20 -16.53 56.96
CA VAL A 949 20.96 -16.05 58.34
C VAL A 949 20.32 -17.14 59.20
N TYR A 950 20.65 -17.16 60.49
CA TYR A 950 19.90 -17.98 61.45
C TYR A 950 18.47 -17.47 61.57
N GLU A 951 17.50 -18.37 61.70
CA GLU A 951 16.08 -18.01 61.81
C GLU A 951 15.52 -18.32 63.20
N TRP A 952 14.89 -17.34 63.84
CA TRP A 952 14.21 -17.53 65.12
C TRP A 952 13.02 -18.49 65.02
N CYS A 953 12.91 -19.40 65.99
CA CYS A 953 11.72 -20.21 66.24
C CYS A 953 10.98 -19.76 67.50
N MET A 954 9.70 -20.12 67.61
CA MET A 954 8.84 -19.70 68.72
C MET A 954 9.20 -20.37 70.06
N ASN A 955 9.64 -21.62 70.05
CA ASN A 955 9.88 -22.41 71.26
C ASN A 955 11.19 -22.08 71.99
N GLU A 956 11.22 -22.40 73.29
CA GLU A 956 12.45 -22.48 74.07
C GLU A 956 13.33 -23.64 73.58
N PHE A 957 14.64 -23.48 73.70
CA PHE A 957 15.61 -24.48 73.24
C PHE A 957 15.67 -25.73 74.13
N ASP A 958 15.79 -25.52 75.45
CA ASP A 958 15.91 -26.60 76.44
C ASP A 958 14.57 -27.31 76.71
N ASN A 959 13.45 -26.63 76.43
CA ASN A 959 12.10 -27.19 76.59
C ASN A 959 11.23 -26.87 75.35
N PRO A 960 11.36 -27.65 74.26
CA PRO A 960 10.68 -27.35 73.00
C PRO A 960 9.15 -27.30 73.08
N HIS A 961 8.53 -27.99 74.05
CA HIS A 961 7.08 -27.90 74.26
C HIS A 961 6.62 -26.52 74.79
N ASN A 962 7.54 -25.71 75.30
CA ASN A 962 7.22 -24.37 75.77
C ASN A 962 7.33 -23.34 74.62
N VAL A 963 6.17 -23.02 74.05
CA VAL A 963 5.97 -21.95 73.05
C VAL A 963 5.49 -20.64 73.68
N GLY A 964 5.58 -20.52 75.01
CA GLY A 964 5.13 -19.34 75.74
C GLY A 964 5.86 -18.07 75.30
N LEU A 965 5.12 -16.96 75.21
CA LEU A 965 5.65 -15.69 74.70
C LEU A 965 6.37 -14.82 75.74
N THR A 966 6.53 -15.31 76.96
CA THR A 966 7.09 -14.58 78.09
C THR A 966 8.35 -15.25 78.63
N GLY A 967 9.20 -14.46 79.30
CA GLY A 967 10.43 -14.95 79.92
C GLY A 967 11.69 -14.81 79.05
N ASN A 968 12.84 -15.03 79.67
CA ASN A 968 14.17 -14.81 79.08
C ASN A 968 14.94 -16.11 78.81
N ALA A 969 14.24 -17.24 78.68
CA ALA A 969 14.89 -18.50 78.33
C ALA A 969 15.44 -18.44 76.89
N PRO A 970 16.61 -19.05 76.61
CA PRO A 970 17.15 -19.14 75.26
C PRO A 970 16.13 -19.72 74.28
N ARG A 971 16.02 -19.08 73.11
CA ARG A 971 15.09 -19.48 72.05
C ARG A 971 15.84 -20.22 70.97
N THR A 972 15.15 -21.16 70.34
CA THR A 972 15.74 -21.96 69.26
C THR A 972 15.98 -21.09 68.02
N THR A 973 17.12 -21.30 67.37
CA THR A 973 17.43 -20.83 66.03
C THR A 973 17.75 -21.99 65.09
N ARG A 974 17.39 -21.85 63.81
CA ARG A 974 17.59 -22.89 62.78
C ARG A 974 18.22 -22.32 61.51
N GLY A 975 18.53 -23.21 60.56
CA GLY A 975 18.99 -22.87 59.20
C GLY A 975 20.50 -22.67 59.01
N GLY A 976 21.25 -22.31 60.05
CA GLY A 976 22.65 -21.93 59.85
C GLY A 976 22.79 -20.51 59.30
N ALA A 977 24.02 -20.07 59.04
CA ALA A 977 24.26 -18.74 58.47
C ALA A 977 25.46 -18.75 57.52
N TRP A 978 25.73 -17.61 56.88
CA TRP A 978 26.93 -17.40 56.05
C TRP A 978 28.26 -17.55 56.82
N TYR A 979 28.21 -17.61 58.15
CA TYR A 979 29.36 -17.85 59.03
C TYR A 979 29.02 -18.96 60.05
N ALA A 980 30.04 -19.54 60.68
CA ALA A 980 29.87 -20.58 61.70
C ALA A 980 30.39 -20.11 63.07
N LEU A 981 29.56 -20.28 64.10
CA LEU A 981 29.92 -20.02 65.49
C LEU A 981 30.86 -21.13 66.01
N GLY A 982 31.85 -20.77 66.83
CA GLY A 982 32.60 -21.73 67.64
C GLY A 982 33.51 -22.74 66.92
N GLY A 983 33.83 -22.57 65.64
CA GLY A 983 34.70 -23.49 64.90
C GLY A 983 34.02 -24.78 64.42
N ALA A 984 32.69 -24.85 64.48
CA ALA A 984 31.90 -25.95 63.94
C ALA A 984 32.09 -26.14 62.43
N VAL A 985 31.88 -27.37 61.95
CA VAL A 985 31.95 -27.71 60.52
C VAL A 985 30.77 -27.04 59.81
N PRO A 986 31.00 -26.22 58.77
CA PRO A 986 29.93 -25.47 58.10
C PRO A 986 28.75 -26.32 57.65
N ALA A 987 29.02 -27.50 57.08
CA ALA A 987 28.02 -28.45 56.62
C ALA A 987 27.14 -29.02 57.75
N GLU A 988 27.60 -29.01 59.02
CA GLU A 988 26.84 -29.56 60.15
C GLU A 988 25.80 -28.58 60.70
N VAL A 989 26.09 -27.27 60.67
CA VAL A 989 25.25 -26.22 61.24
C VAL A 989 24.14 -25.73 60.30
N VAL A 990 24.25 -26.03 59.01
CA VAL A 990 23.22 -25.71 57.99
C VAL A 990 22.29 -26.89 57.69
N ARG A 991 22.41 -28.01 58.42
CA ARG A 991 21.51 -29.16 58.25
C ARG A 991 20.09 -28.81 58.68
N ALA A 992 19.11 -29.38 57.99
CA ALA A 992 17.70 -29.21 58.29
C ALA A 992 17.34 -29.66 59.72
N THR A 993 18.12 -30.53 60.36
CA THR A 993 17.91 -31.03 61.73
C THR A 993 18.74 -30.33 62.81
N ALA A 994 19.73 -29.50 62.45
CA ALA A 994 20.68 -28.91 63.39
C ALA A 994 20.05 -27.84 64.28
N ARG A 995 20.08 -28.05 65.60
CA ARG A 995 19.46 -27.17 66.58
C ARG A 995 20.47 -26.24 67.21
N LEU A 996 20.16 -24.95 67.26
CA LEU A 996 20.96 -23.93 67.92
C LEU A 996 20.07 -23.06 68.81
N SER A 997 20.69 -22.26 69.67
CA SER A 997 20.00 -21.34 70.57
C SER A 997 20.70 -20.01 70.62
N ASP A 998 19.94 -18.94 70.81
CA ASP A 998 20.49 -17.65 71.24
C ASP A 998 19.56 -17.00 72.27
N GLU A 999 20.08 -16.02 73.00
CA GLU A 999 19.34 -15.29 74.02
C GLU A 999 18.27 -14.41 73.37
N PRO A 1000 17.05 -14.34 73.92
CA PRO A 1000 15.95 -13.57 73.31
C PRO A 1000 16.13 -12.04 73.45
N ASP A 1001 17.02 -11.56 74.33
CA ASP A 1001 17.27 -10.13 74.61
C ASP A 1001 18.30 -9.45 73.68
N SER A 1002 18.40 -8.12 73.78
CA SER A 1002 19.03 -7.13 72.87
C SER A 1002 20.20 -7.57 71.94
N PRO A 1003 20.25 -7.06 70.69
CA PRO A 1003 21.37 -7.27 69.74
C PRO A 1003 22.76 -6.85 70.24
N GLN A 1004 22.86 -6.04 71.29
CA GLN A 1004 24.15 -5.67 71.89
C GLN A 1004 24.78 -6.77 72.78
N ARG A 1005 23.99 -7.79 73.17
CA ARG A 1005 24.46 -9.00 73.87
C ARG A 1005 24.46 -10.24 72.99
N GLN A 1006 23.81 -10.18 71.81
CA GLN A 1006 23.75 -11.25 70.84
C GLN A 1006 25.15 -11.58 70.31
N LYS A 1007 25.49 -12.88 70.36
CA LYS A 1007 26.71 -13.39 69.72
C LYS A 1007 26.47 -13.71 68.24
N ALA A 1008 25.22 -13.86 67.82
CA ALA A 1008 24.85 -14.30 66.49
C ALA A 1008 24.03 -13.26 65.70
N ARG A 1009 24.28 -13.19 64.40
CA ARG A 1009 23.47 -12.47 63.40
C ARG A 1009 22.24 -13.32 63.07
N VAL A 1010 21.14 -13.07 63.79
CA VAL A 1010 19.87 -13.81 63.68
C VAL A 1010 18.80 -12.94 63.02
N GLY A 1011 18.03 -13.55 62.12
CA GLY A 1011 16.85 -13.02 61.45
C GLY A 1011 15.66 -13.93 61.71
N PHE A 1012 14.64 -13.89 60.85
CA PHE A 1012 13.43 -14.69 61.04
C PHE A 1012 12.61 -14.83 59.75
N ARG A 1013 11.66 -15.77 59.79
CA ARG A 1013 10.72 -16.09 58.72
C ARG A 1013 9.32 -16.26 59.32
N LEU A 1014 8.31 -16.06 58.48
CA LEU A 1014 6.90 -16.14 58.88
C LEU A 1014 6.24 -17.45 58.47
N VAL A 1015 5.28 -17.87 59.29
CA VAL A 1015 4.30 -18.90 58.97
C VAL A 1015 2.88 -18.40 59.25
N THR A 1016 1.89 -19.02 58.60
CA THR A 1016 0.46 -18.86 58.90
C THR A 1016 -0.28 -20.18 58.76
N ASP A 1017 -1.29 -20.38 59.59
CA ASP A 1017 -2.17 -21.56 59.54
C ASP A 1017 -3.40 -21.34 58.64
N VAL A 1018 -3.61 -20.10 58.19
CA VAL A 1018 -4.69 -19.73 57.27
C VAL A 1018 -4.18 -19.84 55.83
N ASN A 1019 -5.06 -20.18 54.88
CA ASN A 1019 -4.71 -20.13 53.47
C ASN A 1019 -4.59 -18.66 53.01
N PRO A 1020 -3.37 -18.14 52.73
CA PRO A 1020 -3.18 -16.73 52.39
C PRO A 1020 -3.66 -16.40 50.97
N PHE A 1021 -4.06 -17.42 50.19
CA PHE A 1021 -4.62 -17.28 48.85
C PHE A 1021 -6.17 -17.34 48.85
N GLU A 1022 -6.79 -17.63 50.00
CA GLU A 1022 -8.23 -17.53 50.19
C GLU A 1022 -8.56 -16.21 50.90
N GLY A 1023 -8.85 -15.18 50.11
CA GLY A 1023 -9.21 -13.84 50.56
C GLY A 1023 -9.76 -13.00 49.42
#